data_AF-A0A841YWN5-F1
#
_entry.id   AF-A0A841YWN5-F1
#
_cell.length_a   1.000
_cell.length_b   1.000
_cell.length_c   1.000
_cell.angle_alpha   90.00
_cell.angle_beta   90.00
_cell.angle_gamma   90.00
#
_symmetry.space_group_name_H-M   'P 1'
#
loop_
_entity.id
_entity.type
_entity.pdbx_description
1 polymer ?
#
loop_
_entity_poly.entity_id
_entity_poly.type
_entity_poly.pdbx_seq_one_letter_code
_entity_poly.pdbx_strand_id
1 'polypeptide(L)'
;MKKFLKIGIVMILIFPLFTFVLRPEQAYAAMEQRVEQAKNESKAKLIENVKRIIQENSEQRIRTVTTPLTDKFSYKGGESTKYSEGGPTWKKEAYVISMNPIYSTVGVDTSLLSIDYKRPGNGTTNTSPSAISITAKTNKKIDTSFLLEVRSVYTVWHTFEREVFWGSAEQTLYSQDVLDKPISIRVHVTKDNEEGAVKVSYVDVDTGKSIMVESVLHGKIGNPYNQDVQKDYIAKKEYIKNQHYNYVGEKNTTGTYRDGEANAEYQFEREPGGNATVSHVNAESTLNEKQREAFGSPTPDILTGKYGDTVTAKARNMAHYETLDGKEEMKIKLDEKTQQQSFKYRLKQAKPLTVKYVDEDGNPIPGVDNKIITGKWGDTYTVTPREEIPFYTLIDSSEKKEGYLTDDDQEIVYRYKVSEGAPVVVHYVDEKGKTIHEDKKLSGLKYGSRFKEKAINIQHYRQKKDEINGQVTDKQQEITFVYEKNDGKPVIARFKDDKGRLIHESYLMYGKHDEAFDGSEKNKAIQDILTKLKSDHFTLQDIQGNQSGNFTDDSDVQYSSELTYSLKKDDAPGQVKVRFKDKNNQKDIASEEILTGKYDERYSTMPKFINGYHLVYIPDNTSGTFGDKSSEVSYLYEPDIGGTVELHYIDKDTKEEISPVDVKSGGVGQAYDFKPKNINRYALSDIPDNAKGTYPDPNQTIKVYYSYTKTKAKPVHVIYQDKDGKVLAKEELDGVDKRWGDSFETELKSFTGYELKEITLDGVRVSEGIGVFDDAKEQTVIYSYDWKKAAPVYVQYMDDDTQKEIGLQDEILDKNAIFGDPFESSMKDIPGYIFQSGDLDGQTQEGNSIAGKYTDQAQRITYHYKKDKTNIVVKDSIVYIGGNWTASDNFESASDKNGDPLEFQNMQVSGLVNVNKEGTYPIEYAYEGVKRTAYVTVKANKESIVAPTVDKNGKVLKDAAIKEKVTGKKENKNVATSYTSKINMGVYGIIDMRMQPKDNQAKVQAAKLPKTGETTNQVALLIGALMVIAGLIALYVRRLGKL
;
A
#
# COMPACT_ATOMS: atom_id res chain seq x y z
N MET A 1 -12.00 63.74 11.78
CA MET A 1 -11.89 63.21 13.16
C MET A 1 -10.73 62.22 13.14
N LYS A 2 -9.64 62.28 13.92
CA LYS A 2 -9.30 62.93 15.20
C LYS A 2 -10.01 62.37 16.45
N LYS A 3 -9.26 61.53 17.18
CA LYS A 3 -9.36 61.08 18.60
C LYS A 3 -10.61 60.28 19.04
N PHE A 4 -10.36 59.05 19.51
CA PHE A 4 -10.47 58.54 20.91
C PHE A 4 -10.47 56.98 20.83
N LEU A 5 -9.50 56.15 21.25
CA LEU A 5 -8.42 56.13 22.26
C LEU A 5 -8.81 55.45 23.60
N LYS A 6 -8.29 54.22 23.82
CA LYS A 6 -8.24 53.41 25.08
C LYS A 6 -9.60 52.85 25.57
N ILE A 7 -9.71 51.67 26.23
CA ILE A 7 -8.75 50.60 26.65
C ILE A 7 -9.53 49.26 26.81
N GLY A 8 -8.86 48.09 26.72
CA GLY A 8 -9.41 46.76 27.09
C GLY A 8 -9.33 45.70 25.97
N ILE A 9 -8.26 44.90 25.81
CA ILE A 9 -7.78 43.73 26.59
C ILE A 9 -8.25 42.39 25.96
N VAL A 10 -7.27 41.52 25.60
CA VAL A 10 -7.38 40.08 25.22
C VAL A 10 -8.15 39.77 23.91
N MET A 11 -7.66 38.97 22.95
CA MET A 11 -6.33 38.33 22.80
C MET A 11 -5.86 38.37 21.33
N ILE A 12 -4.75 39.05 21.05
CA ILE A 12 -3.96 38.88 19.82
C ILE A 12 -2.50 38.76 20.25
N LEU A 13 -1.96 37.55 20.23
CA LEU A 13 -0.53 37.28 20.41
C LEU A 13 0.20 37.39 19.06
N ILE A 14 0.27 38.61 18.53
CA ILE A 14 1.29 38.99 17.56
C ILE A 14 2.39 39.70 18.37
N PHE A 15 3.51 39.00 18.58
CA PHE A 15 4.65 39.49 19.35
C PHE A 15 5.80 39.87 18.39
N PRO A 16 5.90 41.14 17.94
CA PRO A 16 7.12 41.65 17.33
C PRO A 16 8.13 42.02 18.42
N LEU A 17 9.42 42.07 18.06
CA LEU A 17 10.56 42.33 18.95
C LEU A 17 10.69 41.31 20.11
N PHE A 18 11.52 40.29 19.88
CA PHE A 18 12.60 40.07 20.84
C PHE A 18 13.95 40.16 20.14
N THR A 19 14.92 40.67 20.88
CA THR A 19 16.30 40.96 20.49
C THR A 19 17.09 39.70 20.11
N PHE A 20 18.31 39.90 19.59
CA PHE A 20 19.35 38.87 19.56
C PHE A 20 19.52 38.24 20.95
N VAL A 21 18.90 37.07 21.17
CA VAL A 21 19.20 36.20 22.30
C VAL A 21 20.30 35.24 21.84
N LEU A 22 21.52 35.51 22.30
CA LEU A 22 22.65 34.60 22.17
C LEU A 22 22.25 33.23 22.75
N ARG A 23 22.63 32.14 22.06
CA ARG A 23 22.43 30.78 22.60
C ARG A 23 23.19 30.67 23.94
N PRO A 24 22.61 30.06 24.99
CA PRO A 24 23.18 30.14 26.35
C PRO A 24 24.65 29.74 26.46
N GLU A 25 25.07 28.74 25.67
CA GLU A 25 26.43 28.21 25.60
C GLU A 25 27.50 29.30 25.37
N GLN A 26 27.23 30.27 24.49
CA GLN A 26 28.16 31.36 24.20
C GLN A 26 28.24 32.40 25.32
N ALA A 27 27.16 32.58 26.09
CA ALA A 27 27.16 33.45 27.26
C ALA A 27 27.92 32.82 28.44
N TYR A 28 27.73 31.52 28.69
CA TYR A 28 28.46 30.80 29.74
C TYR A 28 29.96 30.69 29.46
N ALA A 29 30.37 30.34 28.23
CA ALA A 29 31.79 30.29 27.85
C ALA A 29 32.49 31.66 28.03
N ALA A 30 31.82 32.76 27.70
CA ALA A 30 32.33 34.11 27.91
C ALA A 30 32.42 34.51 29.40
N MET A 31 31.58 33.92 30.28
CA MET A 31 31.68 34.10 31.72
C MET A 31 32.86 33.31 32.31
N GLU A 32 33.03 32.03 31.96
CA GLU A 32 34.17 31.22 32.45
C GLU A 32 35.52 31.85 32.09
N GLN A 33 35.66 32.31 30.84
CA GLN A 33 36.90 32.96 30.37
C GLN A 33 37.19 34.26 31.14
N ARG A 34 36.16 35.03 31.51
CA ARG A 34 36.30 36.23 32.37
C ARG A 34 36.56 35.90 33.84
N VAL A 35 35.97 34.83 34.37
CA VAL A 35 36.24 34.34 35.74
C VAL A 35 37.71 33.94 35.87
N GLU A 36 38.25 33.22 34.89
CA GLU A 36 39.66 32.81 34.91
C GLU A 36 40.61 34.00 34.71
N GLN A 37 40.23 35.00 33.90
CA GLN A 37 40.96 36.27 33.82
C GLN A 37 40.95 37.01 35.17
N ALA A 38 39.81 37.14 35.84
CA ALA A 38 39.67 37.84 37.12
C ALA A 38 40.44 37.15 38.28
N LYS A 39 40.53 35.81 38.27
CA LYS A 39 41.42 35.06 39.19
C LYS A 39 42.89 35.44 38.97
N ASN A 40 43.35 35.48 37.72
CA ASN A 40 44.73 35.81 37.38
C ASN A 40 45.09 37.27 37.71
N GLU A 41 44.18 38.22 37.44
CA GLU A 41 44.34 39.62 37.88
C GLU A 41 44.39 39.76 39.40
N SER A 42 43.57 38.99 40.14
CA SER A 42 43.58 38.98 41.62
C SER A 42 44.87 38.37 42.17
N LYS A 43 45.37 37.27 41.56
CA LYS A 43 46.65 36.64 41.88
C LYS A 43 47.82 37.60 41.66
N ALA A 44 47.84 38.34 40.55
CA ALA A 44 48.83 39.38 40.28
C ALA A 44 48.77 40.50 41.32
N LYS A 45 47.58 40.99 41.69
CA LYS A 45 47.40 42.07 42.66
C LYS A 45 47.74 41.68 44.11
N LEU A 46 47.61 40.39 44.45
CA LEU A 46 48.12 39.85 45.72
C LEU A 46 49.66 39.86 45.74
N ILE A 47 50.30 39.38 44.67
CA ILE A 47 51.77 39.40 44.52
C ILE A 47 52.31 40.83 44.58
N GLU A 48 51.66 41.79 43.92
CA GLU A 48 51.98 43.22 43.96
C GLU A 48 51.95 43.77 45.39
N ASN A 49 50.89 43.50 46.16
CA ASN A 49 50.79 43.97 47.54
C ASN A 49 51.77 43.27 48.49
N VAL A 50 52.07 41.98 48.31
CA VAL A 50 53.08 41.28 49.11
C VAL A 50 54.48 41.85 48.85
N LYS A 51 54.85 42.09 47.58
CA LYS A 51 56.11 42.76 47.23
C LYS A 51 56.19 44.15 47.85
N ARG A 52 55.09 44.93 47.76
CA ARG A 52 55.00 46.27 48.35
C ARG A 52 55.19 46.28 49.87
N ILE A 53 54.56 45.36 50.61
CA ILE A 53 54.72 45.25 52.07
C ILE A 53 56.17 44.91 52.47
N ILE A 54 56.84 44.03 51.73
CA ILE A 54 58.25 43.66 51.95
C ILE A 54 59.20 44.85 51.73
N GLN A 55 58.82 45.75 50.82
CA GLN A 55 59.61 46.90 50.38
C GLN A 55 59.39 48.15 51.26
N GLU A 56 58.14 48.44 51.62
CA GLU A 56 57.73 49.58 52.48
C GLU A 56 58.22 49.47 53.92
N ASN A 57 58.40 48.26 54.47
CA ASN A 57 58.77 48.02 55.88
C ASN A 57 60.26 47.71 56.10
N SER A 58 61.12 48.11 55.16
CA SER A 58 62.54 47.71 55.13
C SER A 58 63.45 48.38 56.17
N GLU A 59 63.05 49.52 56.77
CA GLU A 59 63.85 50.26 57.75
C GLU A 59 63.11 50.61 59.05
N GLN A 60 62.82 49.60 59.91
CA GLN A 60 62.50 49.84 61.32
C GLN A 60 63.28 48.92 62.27
N ARG A 61 63.89 49.54 63.29
CA ARG A 61 64.52 48.89 64.45
C ARG A 61 63.90 49.50 65.71
N ILE A 62 63.66 48.70 66.76
CA ILE A 62 64.04 48.96 68.18
C ILE A 62 63.22 48.07 69.16
N ARG A 63 63.97 47.44 70.08
CA ARG A 63 63.73 46.98 71.48
C ARG A 63 62.31 46.58 71.98
N THR A 64 62.35 45.65 72.92
CA THR A 64 61.25 44.96 73.61
C THR A 64 60.17 45.86 74.22
N VAL A 65 58.91 45.44 74.09
CA VAL A 65 57.74 45.95 74.83
C VAL A 65 56.97 44.75 75.40
N THR A 66 56.49 44.85 76.64
CA THR A 66 56.03 43.71 77.47
C THR A 66 54.51 43.63 77.69
N THR A 67 53.70 44.29 76.86
CA THR A 67 52.23 44.21 76.89
C THR A 67 51.66 44.12 75.47
N PRO A 68 50.57 43.35 75.24
CA PRO A 68 49.94 43.24 73.94
C PRO A 68 49.25 44.56 73.54
N LEU A 69 49.63 45.11 72.39
CA LEU A 69 48.96 46.25 71.78
C LEU A 69 47.90 45.75 70.80
N THR A 70 46.63 45.77 71.21
CA THR A 70 45.47 45.64 70.31
C THR A 70 45.18 46.96 69.57
N ASP A 71 44.47 46.84 68.44
CA ASP A 71 43.75 47.90 67.72
C ASP A 71 44.53 49.17 67.34
N LYS A 72 45.40 49.09 66.33
CA LYS A 72 46.02 50.29 65.70
C LYS A 72 46.11 50.37 64.17
N PHE A 73 45.77 49.33 63.40
CA PHE A 73 45.79 49.41 61.93
C PHE A 73 44.58 48.72 61.28
N SER A 74 43.59 49.52 60.87
CA SER A 74 42.46 49.10 60.04
C SER A 74 42.34 50.03 58.83
N TYR A 75 42.92 49.64 57.68
CA TYR A 75 42.79 50.40 56.44
C TYR A 75 41.50 50.01 55.72
N LYS A 76 40.49 50.90 55.74
CA LYS A 76 39.22 50.73 55.01
C LYS A 76 39.26 51.55 53.72
N GLY A 77 39.53 50.89 52.59
CA GLY A 77 39.83 51.56 51.32
C GLY A 77 38.67 51.58 50.32
N GLY A 78 38.06 52.75 50.12
CA GLY A 78 37.24 53.09 48.95
C GLY A 78 35.73 52.91 49.10
N GLU A 79 34.97 53.85 48.54
CA GLU A 79 33.50 53.81 48.46
C GLU A 79 33.01 53.04 47.23
N SER A 80 31.76 52.58 47.25
CA SER A 80 31.17 51.83 46.14
C SER A 80 30.60 52.72 45.03
N THR A 81 31.28 52.79 43.88
CA THR A 81 30.71 53.37 42.67
C THR A 81 29.85 52.35 41.92
N LYS A 82 28.53 52.61 41.84
CA LYS A 82 27.65 51.94 40.87
C LYS A 82 27.90 52.53 39.48
N TYR A 83 28.19 51.67 38.51
CA TYR A 83 28.09 51.97 37.09
C TYR A 83 26.94 51.16 36.48
N SER A 84 26.20 51.74 35.54
CA SER A 84 24.98 51.14 34.99
C SER A 84 24.80 51.49 33.51
N GLU A 85 25.29 50.61 32.63
CA GLU A 85 24.98 50.61 31.20
C GLU A 85 24.51 49.20 30.79
N GLY A 86 23.21 48.95 30.90
CA GLY A 86 22.51 47.81 30.28
C GLY A 86 22.93 46.39 30.69
N GLY A 87 23.74 46.20 31.74
CA GLY A 87 24.32 44.91 32.12
C GLY A 87 24.50 44.70 33.63
N PRO A 88 25.03 43.52 34.04
CA PRO A 88 25.08 43.09 35.44
C PRO A 88 25.87 44.03 36.35
N THR A 89 25.44 44.12 37.61
CA THR A 89 26.07 44.98 38.62
C THR A 89 27.03 44.19 39.52
N TRP A 90 28.03 44.89 40.06
CA TRP A 90 29.16 44.30 40.77
C TRP A 90 29.39 45.01 42.10
N LYS A 91 29.90 44.29 43.10
CA LYS A 91 30.43 44.85 44.36
C LYS A 91 31.76 44.20 44.71
N LYS A 92 32.60 44.95 45.43
CA LYS A 92 33.88 44.48 45.95
C LYS A 92 34.12 45.10 47.32
N GLU A 93 34.38 44.24 48.31
CA GLU A 93 34.95 44.64 49.60
C GLU A 93 36.20 43.79 49.85
N ALA A 94 37.13 44.31 50.64
CA ALA A 94 38.35 43.60 51.03
C ALA A 94 38.78 44.06 52.43
N TYR A 95 39.12 43.10 53.27
CA TYR A 95 39.62 43.34 54.62
C TYR A 95 40.95 42.60 54.77
N VAL A 96 41.97 43.32 55.26
CA VAL A 96 43.26 42.74 55.66
C VAL A 96 43.60 43.37 57.01
N ILE A 97 43.77 42.53 58.04
CA ILE A 97 44.26 42.94 59.35
C ILE A 97 45.57 42.19 59.58
N SER A 98 46.62 42.93 59.91
CA SER A 98 47.94 42.41 60.25
C SER A 98 48.44 43.13 61.50
N MET A 99 49.14 42.42 62.39
CA MET A 99 49.74 43.00 63.59
C MET A 99 51.20 42.57 63.73
N ASN A 100 52.10 43.56 63.57
CA ASN A 100 53.52 43.59 63.93
C ASN A 100 54.40 42.34 63.61
N PRO A 101 55.08 42.32 62.45
CA PRO A 101 56.23 41.44 62.23
C PRO A 101 57.46 41.89 63.04
N ILE A 102 58.43 40.99 63.27
CA ILE A 102 59.66 41.25 64.02
C ILE A 102 60.90 40.95 63.17
N TYR A 103 61.33 41.94 62.37
CA TYR A 103 62.59 42.01 61.59
C TYR A 103 62.78 40.91 60.49
N SER A 104 63.55 41.06 59.41
CA SER A 104 64.17 42.20 58.70
C SER A 104 64.32 41.76 57.23
N THR A 105 63.98 42.61 56.24
CA THR A 105 63.92 42.19 54.81
C THR A 105 65.19 42.46 53.99
N VAL A 106 66.26 42.97 54.62
CA VAL A 106 67.50 43.39 53.95
C VAL A 106 68.22 42.22 53.27
N GLY A 107 68.17 42.16 51.94
CA GLY A 107 68.89 41.18 51.11
C GLY A 107 68.02 40.21 50.29
N VAL A 108 66.69 40.34 50.34
CA VAL A 108 65.76 39.56 49.50
C VAL A 108 65.63 40.20 48.11
N ASP A 109 65.91 39.44 47.05
CA ASP A 109 65.62 39.88 45.68
C ASP A 109 64.15 39.62 45.34
N THR A 110 63.37 40.68 45.15
CA THR A 110 61.93 40.61 44.86
C THR A 110 61.59 40.21 43.42
N SER A 111 62.59 40.08 42.53
CA SER A 111 62.38 39.59 41.15
C SER A 111 62.14 38.08 41.10
N LEU A 112 62.78 37.30 41.99
CA LEU A 112 62.75 35.83 42.01
C LEU A 112 61.60 35.21 42.84
N LEU A 113 60.63 36.01 43.27
CA LEU A 113 59.46 35.55 44.02
C LEU A 113 58.44 34.85 43.10
N SER A 114 58.32 33.53 43.23
CA SER A 114 57.25 32.72 42.64
C SER A 114 56.31 32.15 43.72
N ILE A 115 55.02 32.03 43.38
CA ILE A 115 54.00 31.37 44.20
C ILE A 115 53.30 30.33 43.32
N ASP A 116 53.62 29.07 43.59
CA ASP A 116 53.06 27.92 42.87
C ASP A 116 51.91 27.30 43.66
N TYR A 117 50.80 26.99 42.97
CA TYR A 117 49.55 26.50 43.56
C TYR A 117 49.31 25.06 43.08
N LYS A 118 49.98 24.09 43.72
CA LYS A 118 49.85 22.69 43.35
C LYS A 118 48.51 22.10 43.80
N ARG A 119 47.65 21.78 42.83
CA ARG A 119 46.41 21.02 43.03
C ARG A 119 46.61 19.58 42.53
N PRO A 120 46.40 18.54 43.37
CA PRO A 120 46.49 17.15 42.92
C PRO A 120 45.16 16.68 42.32
N GLY A 121 45.18 16.29 41.03
CA GLY A 121 44.10 15.55 40.38
C GLY A 121 42.89 16.37 39.92
N ASN A 122 42.18 15.84 38.91
CA ASN A 122 40.88 16.34 38.47
C ASN A 122 39.77 15.63 39.24
N GLY A 123 39.01 16.40 40.01
CA GLY A 123 37.82 15.95 40.75
C GLY A 123 37.05 17.16 41.25
N THR A 124 35.71 17.06 41.29
CA THR A 124 34.81 18.17 41.63
C THR A 124 34.44 18.19 43.11
N THR A 125 34.28 19.43 43.61
CA THR A 125 33.75 19.88 44.93
C THR A 125 34.48 19.51 46.25
N ASN A 126 34.63 20.55 47.08
CA ASN A 126 34.65 20.56 48.55
C ASN A 126 35.76 19.81 49.35
N THR A 127 37.03 20.16 49.13
CA THR A 127 38.07 20.11 50.18
C THR A 127 39.02 21.31 50.08
N SER A 128 39.32 21.96 51.22
CA SER A 128 40.24 23.12 51.28
C SER A 128 41.70 22.72 51.00
N PRO A 129 42.51 23.58 50.34
CA PRO A 129 43.92 23.33 50.12
C PRO A 129 44.72 23.37 51.43
N SER A 130 45.53 22.35 51.68
CA SER A 130 46.17 22.11 52.99
C SER A 130 47.56 22.76 53.19
N ALA A 131 48.15 23.34 52.15
CA ALA A 131 49.39 24.12 52.24
C ALA A 131 49.55 25.11 51.06
N ILE A 132 50.24 26.23 51.30
CA ILE A 132 50.76 27.13 50.27
C ILE A 132 52.29 27.18 50.43
N SER A 133 53.03 26.79 49.38
CA SER A 133 54.49 26.87 49.35
C SER A 133 54.96 28.13 48.63
N ILE A 134 55.73 28.97 49.34
CA ILE A 134 56.43 30.13 48.76
C ILE A 134 57.92 29.83 48.82
N THR A 135 58.60 29.98 47.68
CA THR A 135 60.05 29.71 47.54
C THR A 135 60.77 30.98 47.14
N ALA A 136 61.86 31.30 47.83
CA ALA A 136 62.79 32.37 47.47
C ALA A 136 64.23 31.88 47.66
N LYS A 137 65.12 32.20 46.72
CA LYS A 137 66.58 32.01 46.84
C LYS A 137 67.24 33.37 47.09
N THR A 138 68.33 33.39 47.86
CA THR A 138 69.04 34.61 48.26
C THR A 138 70.55 34.48 48.03
N ASN A 139 71.17 35.50 47.45
CA ASN A 139 72.55 35.44 46.97
C ASN A 139 73.60 35.75 48.06
N LYS A 140 73.18 35.93 49.33
CA LYS A 140 74.02 36.21 50.49
C LYS A 140 73.46 35.55 51.76
N LYS A 141 74.33 35.29 52.74
CA LYS A 141 74.00 34.69 54.04
C LYS A 141 73.18 35.65 54.91
N ILE A 142 72.09 35.16 55.50
CA ILE A 142 71.30 35.85 56.54
C ILE A 142 70.93 34.83 57.62
N ASP A 143 71.27 35.09 58.88
CA ASP A 143 71.00 34.18 60.02
C ASP A 143 69.74 34.59 60.80
N THR A 144 68.55 34.45 60.21
CA THR A 144 67.27 34.46 60.94
C THR A 144 66.15 33.73 60.18
N SER A 145 65.37 32.92 60.88
CA SER A 145 64.05 32.46 60.41
C SER A 145 62.98 33.47 60.81
N PHE A 146 62.02 33.76 59.92
CA PHE A 146 60.84 34.58 60.24
C PHE A 146 59.54 33.77 60.08
N LEU A 147 58.51 34.17 60.83
CA LEU A 147 57.18 33.57 60.79
C LEU A 147 56.19 34.57 60.17
N LEU A 148 55.38 34.12 59.21
CA LEU A 148 54.26 34.88 58.67
C LEU A 148 52.96 34.14 58.99
N GLU A 149 52.12 34.74 59.82
CA GLU A 149 50.77 34.23 60.11
C GLU A 149 49.75 34.97 59.25
N VAL A 150 49.03 34.24 58.39
CA VAL A 150 47.99 34.80 57.52
C VAL A 150 46.63 34.24 57.97
N ARG A 151 45.71 35.13 58.35
CA ARG A 151 44.35 34.77 58.76
C ARG A 151 43.32 35.20 57.72
N SER A 152 42.63 34.20 57.16
CA SER A 152 41.42 34.25 56.32
C SER A 152 41.43 35.08 55.02
N VAL A 153 41.14 34.37 53.93
CA VAL A 153 40.74 34.80 52.57
C VAL A 153 40.08 33.56 51.92
N TYR A 154 39.15 33.61 50.96
CA TYR A 154 38.44 34.70 50.25
C TYR A 154 36.92 34.39 50.14
N THR A 155 36.09 35.31 49.63
CA THR A 155 34.78 34.96 49.03
C THR A 155 34.39 35.93 47.92
N VAL A 156 33.85 35.40 46.81
CA VAL A 156 33.27 36.19 45.70
C VAL A 156 31.93 35.57 45.30
N TRP A 157 30.89 36.39 45.24
CA TRP A 157 29.54 36.00 44.82
C TRP A 157 29.09 36.84 43.63
N HIS A 158 28.35 36.20 42.72
CA HIS A 158 27.75 36.82 41.54
C HIS A 158 26.24 36.59 41.60
N THR A 159 25.45 37.66 41.64
CA THR A 159 23.98 37.58 41.63
C THR A 159 23.47 37.95 40.25
N PHE A 160 22.65 37.08 39.67
CA PHE A 160 21.93 37.34 38.43
C PHE A 160 20.43 37.37 38.72
N GLU A 161 19.82 38.55 38.59
CA GLU A 161 18.37 38.69 38.56
C GLU A 161 17.87 38.50 37.13
N ARG A 162 16.79 37.71 36.99
CA ARG A 162 15.96 37.69 35.79
C ARG A 162 14.50 37.84 36.17
N GLU A 163 13.84 38.87 35.65
CA GLU A 163 12.38 38.92 35.64
C GLU A 163 11.86 37.82 34.71
N VAL A 164 10.98 36.97 35.23
CA VAL A 164 10.14 36.06 34.45
C VAL A 164 8.67 36.35 34.75
N PHE A 165 7.77 35.89 33.89
CA PHE A 165 6.40 36.42 33.78
C PHE A 165 5.48 36.17 35.00
N TRP A 166 5.98 35.52 36.05
CA TRP A 166 5.30 35.24 37.32
C TRP A 166 6.17 35.52 38.57
N GLY A 167 7.24 36.32 38.43
CA GLY A 167 8.10 36.75 39.55
C GLY A 167 9.57 36.97 39.14
N SER A 168 10.33 37.69 39.96
CA SER A 168 11.80 37.74 39.82
C SER A 168 12.42 36.45 40.36
N ALA A 169 13.37 35.90 39.62
CA ALA A 169 14.24 34.83 40.10
C ALA A 169 15.65 35.40 40.31
N GLU A 170 16.04 35.59 41.57
CA GLU A 170 17.44 35.76 41.94
C GLU A 170 18.13 34.39 41.89
N GLN A 171 19.27 34.32 41.19
CA GLN A 171 20.21 33.21 41.36
C GLN A 171 21.59 33.76 41.71
N THR A 172 22.02 33.54 42.96
CA THR A 172 23.36 33.91 43.43
C THR A 172 24.30 32.70 43.33
N LEU A 173 25.34 32.83 42.51
CA LEU A 173 26.41 31.86 42.36
C LEU A 173 27.56 32.19 43.32
N TYR A 174 27.81 31.27 44.24
CA TYR A 174 28.84 31.38 45.29
C TYR A 174 30.16 30.75 44.82
N SER A 175 31.25 31.50 44.88
CA SER A 175 32.62 30.97 44.80
C SER A 175 33.30 31.18 46.17
N GLN A 176 33.22 30.14 47.01
CA GLN A 176 33.55 30.21 48.44
C GLN A 176 34.81 29.39 48.79
N ASP A 177 35.99 29.97 48.59
CA ASP A 177 37.26 29.45 49.12
C ASP A 177 37.49 29.95 50.55
N VAL A 178 36.78 29.38 51.53
CA VAL A 178 36.99 29.72 52.96
C VAL A 178 38.15 28.91 53.56
N LEU A 179 39.16 29.62 54.03
CA LEU A 179 40.19 29.10 54.94
C LEU A 179 39.72 29.23 56.40
N ASP A 180 39.00 28.21 56.86
CA ASP A 180 38.37 28.15 58.19
C ASP A 180 39.37 28.05 59.38
N LYS A 181 40.67 27.92 59.09
CA LYS A 181 41.75 27.80 60.09
C LYS A 181 43.01 28.56 59.63
N PRO A 182 43.79 29.16 60.55
CA PRO A 182 45.04 29.84 60.21
C PRO A 182 46.09 28.87 59.66
N ILE A 183 46.77 29.25 58.59
CA ILE A 183 47.89 28.49 57.99
C ILE A 183 49.21 29.08 58.47
N SER A 184 50.09 28.23 59.01
CA SER A 184 51.45 28.60 59.41
C SER A 184 52.45 28.24 58.31
N ILE A 185 53.20 29.22 57.79
CA ILE A 185 54.28 29.00 56.82
C ILE A 185 55.61 28.88 57.57
N ARG A 186 56.41 27.84 57.27
CA ARG A 186 57.75 27.61 57.84
C ARG A 186 58.76 27.34 56.72
N VAL A 187 59.88 28.06 56.73
CA VAL A 187 60.98 27.89 55.77
C VAL A 187 62.20 27.33 56.50
N HIS A 188 62.80 26.26 55.96
CA HIS A 188 64.10 25.70 56.38
C HIS A 188 65.11 25.84 55.23
N VAL A 189 66.39 26.05 55.57
CA VAL A 189 67.50 26.08 54.62
C VAL A 189 68.68 25.31 55.22
N THR A 190 69.29 24.42 54.43
CA THR A 190 70.48 23.63 54.78
C THR A 190 71.47 23.58 53.60
N LYS A 191 72.68 23.05 53.81
CA LYS A 191 73.91 23.49 53.11
C LYS A 191 74.47 22.50 52.06
N ASP A 192 75.24 23.04 51.11
CA ASP A 192 76.23 22.42 50.20
C ASP A 192 75.83 21.24 49.29
N ASN A 193 75.60 21.54 48.00
CA ASN A 193 76.45 21.09 46.87
C ASN A 193 75.82 21.50 45.52
N GLU A 194 76.63 22.01 44.57
CA GLU A 194 76.15 22.45 43.25
C GLU A 194 76.45 21.39 42.17
N GLU A 195 75.40 20.66 41.79
CA GLU A 195 75.36 19.81 40.59
C GLU A 195 74.46 20.44 39.53
N GLY A 196 74.92 20.43 38.28
CA GLY A 196 74.10 20.73 37.11
C GLY A 196 73.38 19.48 36.61
N ALA A 197 72.40 19.65 35.72
CA ALA A 197 71.62 18.56 35.15
C ALA A 197 71.78 18.46 33.62
N VAL A 198 71.77 17.23 33.10
CA VAL A 198 71.68 16.94 31.67
C VAL A 198 70.57 15.94 31.43
N LYS A 199 69.56 16.35 30.66
CA LYS A 199 68.49 15.49 30.20
C LYS A 199 68.92 14.78 28.91
N VAL A 200 68.78 13.46 28.86
CA VAL A 200 69.15 12.61 27.71
C VAL A 200 67.88 12.01 27.12
N SER A 201 67.51 12.48 25.93
CA SER A 201 66.36 12.00 25.15
C SER A 201 66.79 11.02 24.06
N TYR A 202 65.84 10.18 23.64
CA TYR A 202 66.04 9.08 22.69
C TYR A 202 64.92 9.15 21.65
N VAL A 203 65.17 9.73 20.48
CA VAL A 203 64.11 10.23 19.58
C VAL A 203 64.06 9.46 18.26
N ASP A 204 62.86 9.05 17.85
CA ASP A 204 62.56 8.55 16.51
C ASP A 204 62.54 9.71 15.50
N VAL A 205 63.44 9.67 14.51
CA VAL A 205 63.57 10.75 13.50
C VAL A 205 62.37 10.85 12.56
N ASP A 206 61.60 9.76 12.37
CA ASP A 206 60.41 9.76 11.51
C ASP A 206 59.22 10.45 12.20
N THR A 207 59.10 10.29 13.52
CA THR A 207 57.90 10.68 14.27
C THR A 207 58.11 11.81 15.26
N GLY A 208 59.36 12.19 15.54
CA GLY A 208 59.74 13.22 16.52
C GLY A 208 59.43 12.86 17.98
N LYS A 209 59.09 11.59 18.26
CA LYS A 209 58.68 11.11 19.59
C LYS A 209 59.83 10.41 20.29
N SER A 210 59.86 10.49 21.63
CA SER A 210 60.81 9.71 22.42
C SER A 210 60.42 8.23 22.40
N ILE A 211 61.37 7.36 22.03
CA ILE A 211 61.17 5.89 21.93
C ILE A 211 61.25 5.19 23.28
N MET A 212 61.75 5.87 24.31
CA MET A 212 61.82 5.38 25.68
C MET A 212 61.81 6.54 26.69
N VAL A 213 61.87 6.20 27.98
CA VAL A 213 61.96 7.18 29.07
C VAL A 213 63.32 7.90 29.02
N GLU A 214 63.25 9.22 29.04
CA GLU A 214 64.40 10.13 29.07
C GLU A 214 65.14 10.00 30.41
N SER A 215 66.48 10.02 30.40
CA SER A 215 67.26 10.09 31.64
C SER A 215 67.50 11.55 32.05
N VAL A 216 67.63 11.81 33.35
CA VAL A 216 68.27 13.03 33.86
C VAL A 216 69.53 12.59 34.60
N LEU A 217 70.67 13.12 34.17
CA LEU A 217 71.99 12.84 34.73
C LEU A 217 72.46 14.09 35.49
N HIS A 218 73.04 13.87 36.67
CA HIS A 218 73.55 14.94 37.53
C HIS A 218 75.06 14.86 37.66
N GLY A 219 75.71 16.03 37.73
CA GLY A 219 77.16 16.10 37.89
C GLY A 219 77.64 17.50 38.24
N LYS A 220 78.80 17.56 38.89
CA LYS A 220 79.39 18.80 39.41
C LYS A 220 79.56 19.86 38.30
N ILE A 221 79.07 21.07 38.55
CA ILE A 221 79.17 22.20 37.61
C ILE A 221 80.63 22.42 37.17
N GLY A 222 80.83 22.57 35.86
CA GLY A 222 82.14 22.69 35.20
C GLY A 222 82.70 21.39 34.63
N ASN A 223 82.31 20.21 35.15
CA ASN A 223 82.76 18.92 34.60
C ASN A 223 82.12 18.64 33.23
N PRO A 224 82.80 17.94 32.31
CA PRO A 224 82.21 17.51 31.04
C PRO A 224 81.26 16.32 31.24
N TYR A 225 80.07 16.37 30.62
CA TYR A 225 79.03 15.34 30.77
C TYR A 225 79.05 14.24 29.70
N ASN A 226 79.94 14.35 28.70
CA ASN A 226 79.92 13.48 27.53
C ASN A 226 80.11 12.00 27.89
N GLN A 227 80.90 11.68 28.91
CA GLN A 227 81.10 10.31 29.36
C GLN A 227 79.85 9.74 30.05
N ASP A 228 79.12 10.55 30.81
CA ASP A 228 77.90 10.14 31.51
C ASP A 228 76.74 9.93 30.53
N VAL A 229 76.56 10.86 29.59
CA VAL A 229 75.58 10.79 28.50
C VAL A 229 75.84 9.57 27.59
N GLN A 230 77.09 9.34 27.21
CA GLN A 230 77.48 8.16 26.42
C GLN A 230 77.28 6.85 27.22
N LYS A 231 77.45 6.87 28.54
CA LYS A 231 77.23 5.71 29.42
C LYS A 231 75.75 5.36 29.59
N ASP A 232 74.86 6.34 29.68
CA ASP A 232 73.40 6.12 29.65
C ASP A 232 72.97 5.48 28.32
N TYR A 233 73.50 5.98 27.19
CA TYR A 233 73.27 5.33 25.89
C TYR A 233 73.86 3.92 25.83
N ILE A 234 75.09 3.67 26.28
CA ILE A 234 75.69 2.33 26.27
C ILE A 234 74.89 1.33 27.12
N ALA A 235 74.24 1.77 28.21
CA ALA A 235 73.34 0.94 29.01
C ALA A 235 72.01 0.64 28.30
N LYS A 236 71.54 1.53 27.43
CA LYS A 236 70.23 1.44 26.75
C LYS A 236 70.30 0.88 25.32
N LYS A 237 71.45 0.97 24.63
CA LYS A 237 71.58 0.67 23.19
C LYS A 237 71.08 -0.72 22.79
N GLU A 238 71.32 -1.75 23.61
CA GLU A 238 70.91 -3.11 23.25
C GLU A 238 69.40 -3.30 23.44
N TYR A 239 68.78 -2.59 24.39
CA TYR A 239 67.32 -2.53 24.49
C TYR A 239 66.72 -1.83 23.27
N ILE A 240 67.25 -0.66 22.88
CA ILE A 240 66.79 0.12 21.73
C ILE A 240 66.90 -0.69 20.43
N LYS A 241 68.05 -1.34 20.21
CA LYS A 241 68.29 -2.24 19.07
C LYS A 241 67.34 -3.45 19.07
N ASN A 242 67.07 -4.04 20.23
CA ASN A 242 66.06 -5.09 20.39
C ASN A 242 64.60 -4.58 20.28
N GLN A 243 64.39 -3.30 19.96
CA GLN A 243 63.11 -2.73 19.54
C GLN A 243 63.12 -2.30 18.06
N HIS A 244 64.09 -2.79 17.27
CA HIS A 244 64.23 -2.53 15.83
C HIS A 244 64.49 -1.05 15.51
N TYR A 245 65.32 -0.38 16.31
CA TYR A 245 65.80 0.98 16.10
C TYR A 245 67.31 1.02 15.88
N ASN A 246 67.74 1.61 14.76
CA ASN A 246 69.14 1.91 14.46
C ASN A 246 69.50 3.33 14.87
N TYR A 247 70.73 3.50 15.36
CA TYR A 247 71.28 4.80 15.70
C TYR A 247 71.72 5.56 14.44
N VAL A 248 71.25 6.81 14.29
CA VAL A 248 71.52 7.63 13.08
C VAL A 248 72.26 8.95 13.35
N GLY A 249 72.30 9.44 14.60
CA GLY A 249 73.08 10.62 14.96
C GLY A 249 72.77 11.14 16.37
N GLU A 250 73.56 12.11 16.85
CA GLU A 250 73.40 12.71 18.18
C GLU A 250 73.54 14.23 18.14
N LYS A 251 72.84 14.92 19.05
CA LYS A 251 72.93 16.37 19.24
C LYS A 251 73.24 16.69 20.69
N ASN A 252 74.09 17.69 20.92
CA ASN A 252 74.39 18.24 22.24
C ASN A 252 74.87 17.21 23.29
N THR A 253 75.34 16.02 22.88
CA THR A 253 75.89 14.99 23.79
C THR A 253 77.29 15.32 24.30
N THR A 254 77.83 16.49 23.92
CA THR A 254 79.10 17.03 24.41
C THR A 254 78.93 18.44 24.95
N GLY A 255 79.51 18.69 26.12
CA GLY A 255 79.41 19.95 26.85
C GLY A 255 79.81 19.76 28.30
N THR A 256 79.58 20.79 29.12
CA THR A 256 79.83 20.78 30.57
C THR A 256 78.54 20.96 31.36
N TYR A 257 78.47 20.36 32.55
CA TYR A 257 77.41 20.65 33.53
C TYR A 257 77.46 22.14 33.89
N ARG A 258 76.30 22.80 33.88
CA ARG A 258 76.11 24.24 34.14
C ARG A 258 74.98 24.43 35.14
N ASP A 259 74.83 25.64 35.67
CA ASP A 259 73.61 26.00 36.41
C ASP A 259 72.42 26.00 35.43
N GLY A 260 71.44 25.13 35.69
CA GLY A 260 70.35 24.79 34.77
C GLY A 260 70.41 23.37 34.18
N GLU A 261 69.49 23.08 33.25
CA GLU A 261 69.37 21.79 32.56
C GLU A 261 69.82 21.93 31.10
N ALA A 262 70.80 21.11 30.69
CA ALA A 262 71.17 20.95 29.28
C ALA A 262 70.43 19.75 28.66
N ASN A 263 70.09 19.82 27.38
CA ASN A 263 69.39 18.75 26.67
C ASN A 263 70.30 18.10 25.62
N ALA A 264 70.55 16.81 25.78
CA ALA A 264 71.28 15.93 24.86
C ALA A 264 70.29 14.94 24.21
N GLU A 265 70.45 14.69 22.91
CA GLU A 265 69.50 13.91 22.10
C GLU A 265 70.24 12.83 21.32
N TYR A 266 69.92 11.56 21.56
CA TYR A 266 70.29 10.44 20.70
C TYR A 266 69.15 10.19 19.70
N GLN A 267 69.47 10.18 18.41
CA GLN A 267 68.52 10.03 17.31
C GLN A 267 68.56 8.62 16.71
N PHE A 268 67.38 8.06 16.45
CA PHE A 268 67.20 6.71 15.94
C PHE A 268 66.18 6.65 14.80
N GLU A 269 66.35 5.69 13.91
CA GLU A 269 65.45 5.38 12.81
C GLU A 269 64.99 3.92 12.93
N ARG A 270 63.72 3.62 12.63
CA ARG A 270 63.23 2.24 12.65
C ARG A 270 63.81 1.42 11.50
N GLU A 271 64.13 0.16 11.77
CA GLU A 271 64.55 -0.81 10.75
C GLU A 271 63.48 -0.95 9.66
N PRO A 272 63.87 -1.22 8.40
CA PRO A 272 62.93 -1.64 7.36
C PRO A 272 62.13 -2.86 7.81
N GLY A 273 60.80 -2.80 7.70
CA GLY A 273 59.95 -3.96 7.88
C GLY A 273 60.10 -4.93 6.70
N GLY A 274 59.94 -6.22 6.96
CA GLY A 274 59.89 -7.19 5.88
C GLY A 274 58.67 -6.97 4.98
N ASN A 275 58.89 -6.91 3.67
CA ASN A 275 57.84 -6.60 2.69
C ASN A 275 56.64 -7.58 2.80
N ALA A 276 55.42 -7.05 2.74
CA ALA A 276 54.20 -7.85 2.67
C ALA A 276 53.75 -7.97 1.20
N THR A 277 53.80 -9.20 0.66
CA THR A 277 53.28 -9.51 -0.68
C THR A 277 51.85 -10.01 -0.57
N VAL A 278 50.91 -9.34 -1.26
CA VAL A 278 49.50 -9.69 -1.29
C VAL A 278 49.08 -10.14 -2.68
N SER A 279 48.78 -11.43 -2.82
CA SER A 279 48.37 -12.05 -4.09
C SER A 279 46.85 -12.05 -4.24
N HIS A 280 46.35 -11.90 -5.47
CA HIS A 280 44.93 -12.04 -5.79
C HIS A 280 44.73 -13.41 -6.43
N VAL A 281 44.06 -14.33 -5.73
CA VAL A 281 43.96 -15.74 -6.16
C VAL A 281 42.51 -16.19 -6.29
N ASN A 282 42.24 -16.98 -7.30
CA ASN A 282 40.93 -17.61 -7.48
C ASN A 282 40.82 -18.80 -6.50
N ALA A 283 39.67 -18.95 -5.84
CA ALA A 283 39.40 -20.08 -4.95
C ALA A 283 38.90 -21.32 -5.72
N GLU A 284 38.52 -21.17 -6.99
CA GLU A 284 37.95 -22.24 -7.80
C GLU A 284 39.01 -22.92 -8.68
N SER A 285 39.11 -24.24 -8.57
CA SER A 285 40.14 -25.05 -9.25
C SER A 285 39.74 -25.54 -10.65
N THR A 286 38.48 -25.36 -11.06
CA THR A 286 37.89 -25.96 -12.27
C THR A 286 37.20 -24.91 -13.16
N LEU A 287 37.87 -23.78 -13.39
CA LEU A 287 37.41 -22.70 -14.25
C LEU A 287 37.51 -23.10 -15.73
N ASN A 288 36.49 -22.75 -16.53
CA ASN A 288 36.58 -22.87 -17.99
C ASN A 288 37.42 -21.73 -18.63
N GLU A 289 37.62 -21.78 -19.94
CA GLU A 289 38.47 -20.82 -20.67
C GLU A 289 38.06 -19.36 -20.45
N LYS A 290 36.80 -19.02 -20.73
CA LYS A 290 36.23 -17.68 -20.55
C LYS A 290 36.32 -17.20 -19.09
N GLN A 291 36.09 -18.09 -18.13
CA GLN A 291 36.21 -17.80 -16.70
C GLN A 291 37.66 -17.52 -16.26
N ARG A 292 38.65 -18.20 -16.86
CA ARG A 292 40.09 -17.95 -16.63
C ARG A 292 40.53 -16.64 -17.27
N GLU A 293 40.11 -16.34 -18.50
CA GLU A 293 40.42 -15.08 -19.18
C GLU A 293 39.90 -13.87 -18.39
N ALA A 294 38.67 -13.95 -17.87
CA ALA A 294 38.09 -12.90 -17.03
C ALA A 294 38.78 -12.70 -15.67
N PHE A 295 39.38 -13.76 -15.10
CA PHE A 295 40.21 -13.63 -13.91
C PHE A 295 41.60 -13.06 -14.24
N GLY A 296 42.15 -13.46 -15.39
CA GLY A 296 43.49 -13.09 -15.83
C GLY A 296 44.60 -13.54 -14.88
N SER A 297 45.68 -12.77 -14.85
CA SER A 297 46.83 -12.97 -13.96
C SER A 297 47.14 -11.67 -13.21
N PRO A 298 46.35 -11.31 -12.17
CA PRO A 298 46.57 -10.10 -11.40
C PRO A 298 47.95 -10.13 -10.72
N THR A 299 48.75 -9.10 -10.96
CA THR A 299 50.03 -8.91 -10.26
C THR A 299 49.82 -8.84 -8.73
N PRO A 300 50.68 -9.47 -7.91
CA PRO A 300 50.66 -9.25 -6.47
C PRO A 300 51.03 -7.80 -6.12
N ASP A 301 50.38 -7.24 -5.10
CA ASP A 301 50.78 -5.98 -4.49
C ASP A 301 51.98 -6.24 -3.55
N ILE A 302 53.01 -5.40 -3.62
CA ILE A 302 54.17 -5.45 -2.70
C ILE A 302 54.14 -4.21 -1.83
N LEU A 303 53.82 -4.39 -0.55
CA LEU A 303 53.75 -3.31 0.43
C LEU A 303 55.03 -3.28 1.26
N THR A 304 55.59 -2.07 1.42
CA THR A 304 56.85 -1.82 2.12
C THR A 304 56.64 -0.73 3.19
N GLY A 305 57.53 -0.67 4.17
CA GLY A 305 57.44 0.26 5.30
C GLY A 305 58.52 -0.03 6.35
N LYS A 306 58.45 0.62 7.50
CA LYS A 306 59.34 0.37 8.64
C LYS A 306 58.71 -0.62 9.62
N TYR A 307 59.54 -1.22 10.47
CA TYR A 307 59.10 -2.23 11.43
C TYR A 307 57.93 -1.70 12.29
N GLY A 308 56.88 -2.51 12.40
CA GLY A 308 55.67 -2.20 13.16
C GLY A 308 54.65 -1.29 12.46
N ASP A 309 54.94 -0.75 11.27
CA ASP A 309 53.95 -0.01 10.47
C ASP A 309 52.75 -0.90 10.09
N THR A 310 51.56 -0.31 9.97
CA THR A 310 50.36 -1.00 9.49
C THR A 310 50.00 -0.52 8.09
N VAL A 311 50.34 -1.34 7.10
CA VAL A 311 50.02 -1.11 5.68
C VAL A 311 48.64 -1.70 5.35
N THR A 312 47.98 -1.19 4.30
CA THR A 312 46.64 -1.65 3.89
C THR A 312 46.64 -2.02 2.42
N ALA A 313 46.39 -3.30 2.12
CA ALA A 313 46.08 -3.76 0.77
C ALA A 313 44.58 -3.59 0.48
N LYS A 314 44.21 -3.31 -0.76
CA LYS A 314 42.82 -3.23 -1.21
C LYS A 314 42.50 -4.42 -2.11
N ALA A 315 41.28 -4.95 -2.03
CA ALA A 315 40.79 -5.92 -3.00
C ALA A 315 40.74 -5.24 -4.38
N ARG A 316 41.36 -5.86 -5.38
CA ARG A 316 41.18 -5.44 -6.77
C ARG A 316 39.75 -5.72 -7.20
N ASN A 317 39.13 -4.75 -7.87
CA ASN A 317 37.85 -4.94 -8.55
C ASN A 317 38.08 -5.85 -9.77
N MET A 318 37.65 -7.11 -9.67
CA MET A 318 37.80 -8.11 -10.72
C MET A 318 36.42 -8.37 -11.34
N ALA A 319 36.27 -8.12 -12.64
CA ALA A 319 34.99 -8.26 -13.34
C ALA A 319 34.44 -9.69 -13.17
N HIS A 320 33.15 -9.82 -12.89
CA HIS A 320 32.46 -11.12 -12.68
C HIS A 320 32.93 -11.93 -11.44
N TYR A 321 33.85 -11.39 -10.64
CA TYR A 321 34.37 -11.99 -9.41
C TYR A 321 34.02 -11.16 -8.16
N GLU A 322 34.05 -11.79 -7.00
CA GLU A 322 33.90 -11.18 -5.67
C GLU A 322 34.84 -11.84 -4.65
N THR A 323 35.21 -11.13 -3.58
CA THR A 323 36.04 -11.69 -2.50
C THR A 323 35.24 -12.70 -1.68
N LEU A 324 35.84 -13.87 -1.43
CA LEU A 324 35.20 -15.03 -0.83
C LEU A 324 34.67 -14.77 0.60
N ASP A 325 35.30 -13.84 1.30
CA ASP A 325 34.96 -13.40 2.66
C ASP A 325 34.37 -11.97 2.71
N GLY A 326 34.04 -11.38 1.54
CA GLY A 326 33.40 -10.06 1.42
C GLY A 326 34.26 -8.87 1.84
N LYS A 327 35.57 -9.05 2.09
CA LYS A 327 36.45 -7.94 2.50
C LYS A 327 36.94 -7.13 1.31
N GLU A 328 36.90 -5.81 1.44
CA GLU A 328 37.45 -4.84 0.48
C GLU A 328 38.86 -4.37 0.84
N GLU A 329 39.27 -4.48 2.11
CA GLU A 329 40.60 -4.09 2.60
C GLU A 329 41.20 -5.15 3.51
N MET A 330 42.53 -5.26 3.50
CA MET A 330 43.32 -6.12 4.38
C MET A 330 44.43 -5.29 5.02
N LYS A 331 44.35 -5.12 6.34
CA LYS A 331 45.35 -4.40 7.14
C LYS A 331 46.41 -5.38 7.63
N ILE A 332 47.67 -5.08 7.35
CA ILE A 332 48.82 -5.94 7.62
C ILE A 332 49.84 -5.13 8.44
N LYS A 333 50.27 -5.67 9.58
CA LYS A 333 51.32 -5.06 10.39
C LYS A 333 52.66 -5.70 10.03
N LEU A 334 53.60 -4.88 9.56
CA LEU A 334 54.92 -5.34 9.12
C LEU A 334 55.77 -5.78 10.32
N ASP A 335 56.42 -6.93 10.19
CA ASP A 335 57.39 -7.47 11.17
C ASP A 335 58.79 -7.61 10.55
N GLU A 336 59.67 -8.42 11.15
CA GLU A 336 61.06 -8.64 10.73
C GLU A 336 61.20 -9.54 9.47
N LYS A 337 60.13 -10.19 9.02
CA LYS A 337 60.11 -11.16 7.91
C LYS A 337 59.22 -10.71 6.77
N THR A 338 59.52 -11.20 5.57
CA THR A 338 58.61 -11.04 4.43
C THR A 338 57.33 -11.84 4.67
N GLN A 339 56.20 -11.15 4.62
CA GLN A 339 54.88 -11.72 4.85
C GLN A 339 54.21 -12.04 3.51
N GLN A 340 53.46 -13.15 3.43
CA GLN A 340 52.62 -13.44 2.27
C GLN A 340 51.15 -13.57 2.70
N GLN A 341 50.27 -12.87 2.00
CA GLN A 341 48.83 -12.91 2.18
C GLN A 341 48.12 -13.04 0.83
N SER A 342 46.81 -13.29 0.84
CA SER A 342 46.03 -13.28 -0.39
C SER A 342 44.57 -12.89 -0.21
N PHE A 343 44.06 -12.10 -1.16
CA PHE A 343 42.62 -12.01 -1.39
C PHE A 343 42.18 -13.24 -2.19
N LYS A 344 41.22 -13.98 -1.67
CA LYS A 344 40.61 -15.13 -2.35
C LYS A 344 39.31 -14.68 -3.03
N TYR A 345 39.13 -15.05 -4.29
CA TYR A 345 37.96 -14.66 -5.09
C TYR A 345 37.13 -15.88 -5.51
N ARG A 346 35.84 -15.68 -5.74
CA ARG A 346 34.91 -16.65 -6.35
C ARG A 346 34.12 -16.01 -7.48
N LEU A 347 33.62 -16.82 -8.42
CA LEU A 347 32.71 -16.33 -9.46
C LEU A 347 31.39 -15.85 -8.85
N LYS A 348 30.84 -14.77 -9.41
CA LYS A 348 29.46 -14.34 -9.14
C LYS A 348 28.47 -15.30 -9.78
N GLN A 349 27.24 -15.32 -9.25
CA GLN A 349 26.10 -15.93 -9.95
C GLN A 349 25.79 -15.10 -11.18
N ALA A 350 25.56 -15.76 -12.32
CA ALA A 350 25.03 -15.12 -13.50
C ALA A 350 23.56 -14.73 -13.29
N LYS A 351 23.03 -13.90 -14.19
CA LYS A 351 21.58 -13.78 -14.31
C LYS A 351 20.99 -15.05 -14.95
N PRO A 352 19.73 -15.40 -14.63
CA PRO A 352 19.07 -16.55 -15.23
C PRO A 352 18.79 -16.33 -16.72
N LEU A 353 19.27 -17.24 -17.56
CA LEU A 353 18.84 -17.34 -18.95
C LEU A 353 17.39 -17.86 -18.99
N THR A 354 16.50 -17.13 -19.66
CA THR A 354 15.11 -17.55 -19.86
C THR A 354 14.92 -18.08 -21.28
N VAL A 355 14.48 -19.33 -21.42
CA VAL A 355 14.03 -19.91 -22.69
C VAL A 355 12.50 -19.87 -22.75
N LYS A 356 11.95 -19.13 -23.72
CA LYS A 356 10.51 -18.98 -23.93
C LYS A 356 10.00 -19.86 -25.06
N TYR A 357 8.82 -20.43 -24.86
CA TYR A 357 8.06 -21.18 -25.86
C TYR A 357 6.77 -20.41 -26.17
N VAL A 358 6.65 -19.90 -27.40
CA VAL A 358 5.60 -18.95 -27.80
C VAL A 358 4.91 -19.37 -29.09
N ASP A 359 3.71 -18.83 -29.35
CA ASP A 359 2.96 -19.07 -30.59
C ASP A 359 3.56 -18.32 -31.81
N GLU A 360 2.83 -18.32 -32.94
CA GLU A 360 3.28 -17.67 -34.19
C GLU A 360 3.28 -16.13 -34.12
N ASP A 361 2.52 -15.55 -33.18
CA ASP A 361 2.41 -14.11 -32.93
C ASP A 361 3.32 -13.63 -31.77
N GLY A 362 3.87 -14.56 -30.97
CA GLY A 362 4.80 -14.29 -29.87
C GLY A 362 4.21 -14.39 -28.45
N ASN A 363 2.97 -14.86 -28.29
CA ASN A 363 2.33 -15.03 -26.99
C ASN A 363 2.76 -16.34 -26.31
N PRO A 364 2.78 -16.44 -24.96
CA PRO A 364 3.10 -17.69 -24.26
C PRO A 364 2.10 -18.81 -24.59
N ILE A 365 2.59 -20.01 -24.89
CA ILE A 365 1.71 -21.17 -25.16
C ILE A 365 1.07 -21.66 -23.85
N PRO A 366 -0.27 -21.78 -23.76
CA PRO A 366 -0.93 -22.26 -22.54
C PRO A 366 -0.46 -23.66 -22.12
N GLY A 367 -0.06 -23.81 -20.85
CA GLY A 367 0.44 -25.08 -20.31
C GLY A 367 1.90 -25.42 -20.66
N VAL A 368 2.66 -24.48 -21.23
CA VAL A 368 4.09 -24.66 -21.54
C VAL A 368 4.92 -23.65 -20.75
N ASP A 369 5.49 -24.08 -19.63
CA ASP A 369 6.36 -23.24 -18.81
C ASP A 369 7.67 -22.89 -19.51
N ASN A 370 8.16 -21.66 -19.28
CA ASN A 370 9.47 -21.21 -19.72
C ASN A 370 10.58 -22.00 -19.00
N LYS A 371 11.61 -22.44 -19.73
CA LYS A 371 12.76 -23.13 -19.15
C LYS A 371 13.79 -22.12 -18.68
N ILE A 372 13.98 -22.02 -17.36
CA ILE A 372 14.99 -21.16 -16.73
C ILE A 372 16.31 -21.94 -16.56
N ILE A 373 17.44 -21.29 -16.86
CA ILE A 373 18.79 -21.84 -16.68
C ILE A 373 19.60 -20.90 -15.78
N THR A 374 20.07 -21.43 -14.65
CA THR A 374 20.84 -20.72 -13.62
C THR A 374 22.24 -21.31 -13.49
N GLY A 375 23.25 -20.48 -13.25
CA GLY A 375 24.63 -20.89 -13.02
C GLY A 375 25.51 -19.71 -12.63
N LYS A 376 26.82 -19.93 -12.60
CA LYS A 376 27.83 -18.88 -12.40
C LYS A 376 28.07 -18.10 -13.69
N TRP A 377 28.66 -16.92 -13.56
CA TRP A 377 29.11 -16.18 -14.74
C TRP A 377 30.06 -17.03 -15.59
N GLY A 378 29.83 -17.03 -16.90
CA GLY A 378 30.63 -17.79 -17.85
C GLY A 378 30.39 -19.30 -17.84
N ASP A 379 29.44 -19.85 -17.07
CA ASP A 379 29.03 -21.26 -17.24
C ASP A 379 28.39 -21.46 -18.61
N THR A 380 28.63 -22.61 -19.25
CA THR A 380 28.09 -22.93 -20.58
C THR A 380 26.65 -23.43 -20.52
N TYR A 381 25.87 -23.13 -21.56
CA TYR A 381 24.56 -23.73 -21.78
C TYR A 381 24.43 -24.27 -23.21
N THR A 382 23.63 -25.33 -23.34
CA THR A 382 23.12 -25.87 -24.59
C THR A 382 21.61 -26.02 -24.44
N VAL A 383 20.83 -25.44 -25.36
CA VAL A 383 19.37 -25.57 -25.39
C VAL A 383 18.87 -25.99 -26.76
N THR A 384 17.91 -26.89 -26.78
CA THR A 384 17.12 -27.27 -27.94
C THR A 384 15.68 -26.75 -27.77
N PRO A 385 14.92 -26.61 -28.86
CA PRO A 385 13.47 -26.45 -28.74
C PRO A 385 12.85 -27.70 -28.09
N ARG A 386 11.66 -27.52 -27.53
CA ARG A 386 10.84 -28.62 -27.02
C ARG A 386 10.23 -29.34 -28.22
N GLU A 387 10.55 -30.62 -28.40
CA GLU A 387 10.13 -31.43 -29.56
C GLU A 387 8.61 -31.71 -29.53
N GLU A 388 8.07 -32.00 -28.35
CA GLU A 388 6.65 -32.26 -28.14
C GLU A 388 5.98 -31.12 -27.34
N ILE A 389 5.25 -30.26 -28.06
CA ILE A 389 4.19 -29.42 -27.51
C ILE A 389 2.86 -29.91 -28.12
N PRO A 390 1.92 -30.43 -27.32
CA PRO A 390 0.64 -30.92 -27.85
C PRO A 390 -0.05 -29.85 -28.69
N PHE A 391 -0.43 -30.22 -29.92
CA PHE A 391 -1.16 -29.37 -30.88
C PHE A 391 -0.38 -28.16 -31.42
N TYR A 392 0.94 -28.12 -31.25
CA TYR A 392 1.81 -27.06 -31.79
C TYR A 392 3.05 -27.65 -32.50
N THR A 393 3.39 -27.12 -33.68
CA THR A 393 4.59 -27.47 -34.46
C THR A 393 5.61 -26.35 -34.45
N LEU A 394 6.89 -26.68 -34.30
CA LEU A 394 7.98 -25.68 -34.28
C LEU A 394 8.08 -24.95 -35.64
N ILE A 395 8.20 -23.61 -35.60
CA ILE A 395 8.44 -22.77 -36.80
C ILE A 395 9.93 -22.40 -36.92
N ASP A 396 10.58 -22.12 -35.79
CA ASP A 396 11.99 -21.74 -35.75
C ASP A 396 12.92 -22.96 -36.01
N SER A 397 14.21 -22.69 -36.24
CA SER A 397 15.20 -23.76 -36.40
C SER A 397 15.22 -24.73 -35.20
N SER A 398 15.28 -26.02 -35.48
CA SER A 398 15.46 -27.10 -34.50
C SER A 398 16.89 -27.19 -33.95
N GLU A 399 17.83 -26.39 -34.49
CA GLU A 399 19.22 -26.37 -34.07
C GLU A 399 19.39 -26.02 -32.58
N LYS A 400 20.39 -26.67 -31.97
CA LYS A 400 20.83 -26.35 -30.62
C LYS A 400 21.41 -24.93 -30.57
N LYS A 401 20.95 -24.11 -29.64
CA LYS A 401 21.51 -22.80 -29.32
C LYS A 401 22.47 -22.98 -28.14
N GLU A 402 23.72 -22.57 -28.31
CA GLU A 402 24.80 -22.75 -27.33
C GLU A 402 25.43 -21.41 -26.97
N GLY A 403 25.93 -21.28 -25.75
CA GLY A 403 26.51 -20.04 -25.28
C GLY A 403 26.99 -20.10 -23.84
N TYR A 404 27.13 -18.91 -23.25
CA TYR A 404 27.63 -18.70 -21.89
C TYR A 404 26.67 -17.80 -21.12
N LEU A 405 26.45 -18.10 -19.83
CA LEU A 405 25.70 -17.23 -18.93
C LEU A 405 26.48 -15.93 -18.65
N THR A 406 25.79 -14.78 -18.53
CA THR A 406 26.40 -13.46 -18.28
C THR A 406 25.75 -12.69 -17.12
N ASP A 407 26.23 -11.48 -16.85
CA ASP A 407 25.62 -10.55 -15.87
C ASP A 407 24.40 -9.78 -16.48
N ASP A 408 24.12 -10.00 -17.77
CA ASP A 408 23.02 -9.39 -18.52
C ASP A 408 21.82 -10.32 -18.58
N ASP A 409 20.62 -9.76 -18.77
CA ASP A 409 19.40 -10.55 -18.89
C ASP A 409 19.35 -11.23 -20.27
N GLN A 410 19.53 -12.55 -20.30
CA GLN A 410 19.60 -13.34 -21.53
C GLN A 410 18.27 -14.05 -21.81
N GLU A 411 17.83 -13.99 -23.06
CA GLU A 411 16.58 -14.61 -23.51
C GLU A 411 16.76 -15.39 -24.81
N ILE A 412 16.15 -16.58 -24.89
CA ILE A 412 16.06 -17.39 -26.10
C ILE A 412 14.59 -17.69 -26.37
N VAL A 413 14.08 -17.29 -27.52
CA VAL A 413 12.71 -17.59 -27.96
C VAL A 413 12.71 -18.75 -28.97
N TYR A 414 11.68 -19.58 -28.89
CA TYR A 414 11.27 -20.55 -29.92
C TYR A 414 9.77 -20.40 -30.19
N ARG A 415 9.41 -20.10 -31.44
CA ARG A 415 8.02 -19.96 -31.95
C ARG A 415 7.45 -21.27 -32.48
N TYR A 416 6.16 -21.49 -32.24
CA TYR A 416 5.40 -22.64 -32.68
C TYR A 416 4.06 -22.23 -33.30
N LYS A 417 3.62 -22.97 -34.33
CA LYS A 417 2.33 -22.78 -34.99
C LYS A 417 1.32 -23.79 -34.45
N VAL A 418 0.05 -23.40 -34.31
CA VAL A 418 -1.03 -24.35 -34.00
C VAL A 418 -1.17 -25.35 -35.15
N SER A 419 -1.10 -26.64 -34.83
CA SER A 419 -1.26 -27.74 -35.80
C SER A 419 -2.63 -27.71 -36.49
N GLU A 420 -2.72 -28.26 -37.70
CA GLU A 420 -4.02 -28.60 -38.29
C GLU A 420 -4.69 -29.72 -37.48
N GLY A 421 -6.00 -29.59 -37.26
CA GLY A 421 -6.82 -30.63 -36.67
C GLY A 421 -7.36 -31.61 -37.71
N ALA A 422 -7.96 -32.69 -37.24
CA ALA A 422 -8.61 -33.66 -38.11
C ALA A 422 -9.85 -33.06 -38.80
N PRO A 423 -10.20 -33.54 -40.00
CA PRO A 423 -11.33 -33.01 -40.75
C PRO A 423 -12.67 -33.29 -40.08
N VAL A 424 -13.63 -32.40 -40.29
CA VAL A 424 -15.03 -32.57 -39.88
C VAL A 424 -15.84 -33.02 -41.10
N VAL A 425 -16.61 -34.10 -40.96
CA VAL A 425 -17.55 -34.58 -41.99
C VAL A 425 -18.96 -34.13 -41.61
N VAL A 426 -19.71 -33.67 -42.61
CA VAL A 426 -21.04 -33.08 -42.46
C VAL A 426 -22.03 -33.90 -43.29
N HIS A 427 -22.93 -34.59 -42.60
CA HIS A 427 -23.96 -35.43 -43.19
C HIS A 427 -25.30 -34.69 -43.31
N TYR A 428 -26.05 -34.98 -44.37
CA TYR A 428 -27.36 -34.40 -44.64
C TYR A 428 -28.41 -35.52 -44.82
N VAL A 429 -29.26 -35.72 -43.81
CA VAL A 429 -30.18 -36.87 -43.74
C VAL A 429 -31.63 -36.46 -43.47
N ASP A 430 -32.58 -37.31 -43.88
CA ASP A 430 -33.97 -37.19 -43.46
C ASP A 430 -34.19 -37.69 -42.00
N GLU A 431 -35.41 -37.55 -41.49
CA GLU A 431 -35.82 -38.02 -40.15
C GLU A 431 -35.66 -39.53 -39.93
N LYS A 432 -35.46 -40.31 -40.99
CA LYS A 432 -35.28 -41.78 -40.95
C LYS A 432 -33.80 -42.16 -41.10
N GLY A 433 -32.90 -41.18 -41.14
CA GLY A 433 -31.45 -41.38 -41.28
C GLY A 433 -30.98 -41.67 -42.71
N LYS A 434 -31.84 -41.50 -43.72
CA LYS A 434 -31.46 -41.68 -45.13
C LYS A 434 -30.74 -40.42 -45.62
N THR A 435 -29.57 -40.57 -46.24
CA THR A 435 -28.86 -39.48 -46.92
C THR A 435 -29.74 -38.86 -48.02
N ILE A 436 -29.85 -37.53 -48.01
CA ILE A 436 -30.61 -36.74 -48.99
C ILE A 436 -29.74 -35.73 -49.77
N HIS A 437 -28.49 -35.52 -49.37
CA HIS A 437 -27.49 -34.75 -50.10
C HIS A 437 -26.09 -35.30 -49.79
N GLU A 438 -25.16 -35.17 -50.74
CA GLU A 438 -23.75 -35.56 -50.61
C GLU A 438 -23.06 -34.92 -49.39
N ASP A 439 -22.18 -35.69 -48.73
CA ASP A 439 -21.46 -35.26 -47.52
C ASP A 439 -20.45 -34.14 -47.82
N LYS A 440 -20.38 -33.14 -46.94
CA LYS A 440 -19.39 -32.05 -47.03
C LYS A 440 -18.23 -32.32 -46.05
N LYS A 441 -16.98 -32.18 -46.50
CA LYS A 441 -15.78 -32.37 -45.68
C LYS A 441 -15.04 -31.04 -45.43
N LEU A 442 -14.96 -30.63 -44.17
CA LEU A 442 -14.19 -29.46 -43.73
C LEU A 442 -12.76 -29.89 -43.38
N SER A 443 -11.76 -29.30 -44.02
CA SER A 443 -10.33 -29.65 -43.89
C SER A 443 -9.47 -28.38 -43.78
N GLY A 444 -8.24 -28.49 -43.29
CA GLY A 444 -7.33 -27.34 -43.13
C GLY A 444 -7.67 -26.39 -41.98
N LEU A 445 -8.47 -26.86 -41.00
CA LEU A 445 -8.83 -26.07 -39.83
C LEU A 445 -7.76 -26.25 -38.73
N LYS A 446 -7.35 -25.15 -38.07
CA LYS A 446 -6.44 -25.22 -36.91
C LYS A 446 -7.07 -26.03 -35.78
N TYR A 447 -6.30 -26.88 -35.10
CA TYR A 447 -6.74 -27.58 -33.89
C TYR A 447 -7.27 -26.59 -32.85
N GLY A 448 -8.33 -26.96 -32.13
CA GLY A 448 -8.94 -26.11 -31.10
C GLY A 448 -9.68 -24.87 -31.63
N SER A 449 -9.65 -24.59 -32.94
CA SER A 449 -10.49 -23.55 -33.53
C SER A 449 -11.98 -23.92 -33.45
N ARG A 450 -12.85 -22.91 -33.38
CA ARG A 450 -14.31 -23.12 -33.37
C ARG A 450 -14.83 -23.09 -34.80
N PHE A 451 -15.57 -24.11 -35.20
CA PHE A 451 -16.26 -24.14 -36.49
C PHE A 451 -17.76 -23.94 -36.30
N LYS A 452 -18.39 -23.33 -37.30
CA LYS A 452 -19.83 -23.07 -37.38
C LYS A 452 -20.29 -23.42 -38.79
N GLU A 453 -20.83 -24.61 -38.94
CA GLU A 453 -21.45 -25.02 -40.20
C GLU A 453 -22.93 -24.66 -40.19
N LYS A 454 -23.49 -24.32 -41.35
CA LYS A 454 -24.92 -24.06 -41.53
C LYS A 454 -25.58 -25.21 -42.27
N ALA A 455 -26.87 -25.41 -42.01
CA ALA A 455 -27.71 -26.20 -42.90
C ALA A 455 -27.68 -25.57 -44.30
N ILE A 456 -27.61 -26.43 -45.32
CA ILE A 456 -27.79 -26.02 -46.72
C ILE A 456 -29.28 -26.06 -47.05
N ASN A 457 -29.73 -25.24 -48.00
CA ASN A 457 -31.09 -25.36 -48.50
C ASN A 457 -31.19 -26.63 -49.37
N ILE A 458 -32.06 -27.58 -49.02
CA ILE A 458 -32.32 -28.79 -49.79
C ILE A 458 -33.77 -28.73 -50.29
N GLN A 459 -33.96 -28.79 -51.61
CA GLN A 459 -35.27 -28.65 -52.23
C GLN A 459 -36.26 -29.70 -51.70
N HIS A 460 -37.47 -29.27 -51.31
CA HIS A 460 -38.53 -30.07 -50.69
C HIS A 460 -38.27 -30.55 -49.24
N TYR A 461 -37.23 -30.00 -48.57
CA TYR A 461 -36.90 -30.31 -47.18
C TYR A 461 -36.63 -29.05 -46.35
N ARG A 462 -36.96 -29.13 -45.06
CA ARG A 462 -36.75 -28.10 -44.04
C ARG A 462 -35.79 -28.63 -42.98
N GLN A 463 -34.67 -27.94 -42.74
CA GLN A 463 -33.75 -28.30 -41.67
C GLN A 463 -34.42 -28.22 -40.30
N LYS A 464 -34.15 -29.19 -39.41
CA LYS A 464 -34.58 -29.10 -38.00
C LYS A 464 -33.69 -28.20 -37.14
N LYS A 465 -32.56 -27.74 -37.70
CA LYS A 465 -31.57 -26.89 -37.02
C LYS A 465 -30.72 -26.14 -38.05
N ASP A 466 -30.66 -24.82 -37.96
CA ASP A 466 -29.99 -23.98 -38.97
C ASP A 466 -28.47 -24.02 -38.90
N GLU A 467 -27.90 -24.39 -37.76
CA GLU A 467 -26.44 -24.40 -37.54
C GLU A 467 -25.99 -25.45 -36.52
N ILE A 468 -24.77 -25.96 -36.74
CA ILE A 468 -24.04 -26.79 -35.79
C ILE A 468 -22.70 -26.12 -35.52
N ASN A 469 -22.48 -25.80 -34.24
CA ASN A 469 -21.25 -25.21 -33.74
C ASN A 469 -20.42 -26.31 -33.06
N GLY A 470 -19.11 -26.32 -33.30
CA GLY A 470 -18.18 -27.27 -32.70
C GLY A 470 -16.79 -26.69 -32.51
N GLN A 471 -15.86 -27.53 -32.05
CA GLN A 471 -14.45 -27.20 -31.88
C GLN A 471 -13.62 -28.33 -32.48
N VAL A 472 -12.62 -27.99 -33.29
CA VAL A 472 -11.83 -28.95 -34.08
C VAL A 472 -10.91 -29.77 -33.18
N THR A 473 -10.98 -31.11 -33.28
CA THR A 473 -10.14 -32.04 -32.50
C THR A 473 -9.00 -32.68 -33.30
N ASP A 474 -8.21 -33.50 -32.62
CA ASP A 474 -7.17 -34.39 -33.15
C ASP A 474 -7.74 -35.60 -33.89
N LYS A 475 -9.00 -35.95 -33.61
CA LYS A 475 -9.77 -37.04 -34.20
C LYS A 475 -10.84 -36.50 -35.15
N GLN A 476 -11.14 -37.26 -36.21
CA GLN A 476 -12.24 -36.93 -37.13
C GLN A 476 -13.54 -36.77 -36.35
N GLN A 477 -14.32 -35.74 -36.73
CA GLN A 477 -15.62 -35.44 -36.13
C GLN A 477 -16.70 -35.55 -37.20
N GLU A 478 -17.86 -36.09 -36.83
CA GLU A 478 -19.01 -36.23 -37.70
C GLU A 478 -20.17 -35.42 -37.13
N ILE A 479 -20.78 -34.57 -37.96
CA ILE A 479 -21.96 -33.77 -37.60
C ILE A 479 -23.07 -34.05 -38.60
N THR A 480 -24.31 -34.06 -38.13
CA THR A 480 -25.47 -34.47 -38.94
C THR A 480 -26.55 -33.41 -38.90
N PHE A 481 -26.86 -32.81 -40.05
CA PHE A 481 -28.06 -32.02 -40.23
C PHE A 481 -29.22 -32.94 -40.58
N VAL A 482 -30.22 -32.98 -39.70
CA VAL A 482 -31.47 -33.72 -39.90
C VAL A 482 -32.52 -32.79 -40.50
N TYR A 483 -33.15 -33.23 -41.57
CA TYR A 483 -34.19 -32.50 -42.29
C TYR A 483 -35.53 -33.21 -42.19
N GLU A 484 -36.58 -32.41 -42.05
CA GLU A 484 -37.97 -32.81 -42.18
C GLU A 484 -38.42 -32.62 -43.64
N LYS A 485 -39.26 -33.49 -44.18
CA LYS A 485 -39.86 -33.25 -45.50
C LYS A 485 -40.90 -32.12 -45.40
N ASN A 486 -40.92 -31.24 -46.40
CA ASN A 486 -41.81 -30.08 -46.40
C ASN A 486 -43.29 -30.50 -46.31
N ASP A 487 -44.07 -29.67 -45.62
CA ASP A 487 -45.52 -29.78 -45.57
C ASP A 487 -46.10 -29.34 -46.93
N GLY A 488 -46.99 -30.14 -47.50
CA GLY A 488 -47.65 -29.80 -48.76
C GLY A 488 -48.77 -28.79 -48.55
N LYS A 489 -49.02 -27.97 -49.57
CA LYS A 489 -50.20 -27.10 -49.65
C LYS A 489 -51.45 -27.97 -49.56
N PRO A 490 -52.46 -27.62 -48.74
CA PRO A 490 -53.62 -28.47 -48.58
C PRO A 490 -54.41 -28.62 -49.89
N VAL A 491 -55.20 -29.68 -50.00
CA VAL A 491 -56.24 -29.79 -51.03
C VAL A 491 -57.56 -29.29 -50.43
N ILE A 492 -58.26 -28.42 -51.14
CA ILE A 492 -59.51 -27.80 -50.66
C ILE A 492 -60.72 -28.35 -51.40
N ALA A 493 -61.68 -28.89 -50.65
CA ALA A 493 -62.98 -29.34 -51.11
C ALA A 493 -64.06 -28.32 -50.71
N ARG A 494 -64.66 -27.66 -51.71
CA ARG A 494 -65.69 -26.62 -51.54
C ARG A 494 -67.06 -27.17 -51.93
N PHE A 495 -68.03 -27.09 -51.03
CA PHE A 495 -69.40 -27.55 -51.28
C PHE A 495 -70.29 -26.34 -51.59
N LYS A 496 -70.76 -26.23 -52.84
CA LYS A 496 -71.48 -25.05 -53.36
C LYS A 496 -72.88 -25.40 -53.86
N ASP A 497 -73.79 -24.44 -53.84
CA ASP A 497 -75.12 -24.56 -54.43
C ASP A 497 -75.15 -24.28 -55.96
N ASP A 498 -76.36 -24.37 -56.53
CA ASP A 498 -76.69 -24.05 -57.93
C ASP A 498 -76.43 -22.57 -58.33
N LYS A 499 -76.01 -21.73 -57.38
CA LYS A 499 -75.63 -20.31 -57.55
C LYS A 499 -74.16 -20.06 -57.18
N GLY A 500 -73.38 -21.12 -56.96
CA GLY A 500 -71.95 -21.04 -56.61
C GLY A 500 -71.66 -20.59 -55.18
N ARG A 501 -72.67 -20.46 -54.32
CA ARG A 501 -72.53 -20.03 -52.91
C ARG A 501 -72.10 -21.22 -52.07
N LEU A 502 -71.18 -21.02 -51.14
CA LEU A 502 -70.71 -22.07 -50.23
C LEU A 502 -71.82 -22.46 -49.25
N ILE A 503 -72.20 -23.74 -49.19
CA ILE A 503 -73.27 -24.28 -48.32
C ILE A 503 -72.76 -25.16 -47.17
N HIS A 504 -71.50 -25.58 -47.23
CA HIS A 504 -70.79 -26.19 -46.10
C HIS A 504 -69.38 -25.62 -46.04
N GLU A 505 -68.81 -25.50 -44.85
CA GLU A 505 -67.41 -25.11 -44.68
C GLU A 505 -66.48 -25.97 -45.56
N SER A 506 -65.48 -25.33 -46.17
CA SER A 506 -64.59 -26.01 -47.11
C SER A 506 -63.67 -26.96 -46.35
N TYR A 507 -63.67 -28.23 -46.74
CA TYR A 507 -62.85 -29.25 -46.11
C TYR A 507 -61.41 -29.20 -46.64
N LEU A 508 -60.44 -29.23 -45.74
CA LEU A 508 -59.01 -29.15 -46.05
C LEU A 508 -58.33 -30.50 -45.75
N MET A 509 -57.70 -31.08 -46.77
CA MET A 509 -56.85 -32.27 -46.64
C MET A 509 -55.39 -31.83 -46.62
N TYR A 510 -54.58 -32.45 -45.76
CA TYR A 510 -53.18 -32.13 -45.53
C TYR A 510 -52.30 -33.38 -45.65
N GLY A 511 -51.04 -33.19 -46.04
CA GLY A 511 -50.00 -34.23 -46.09
C GLY A 511 -48.63 -33.60 -46.38
N LYS A 512 -47.57 -34.40 -46.37
CA LYS A 512 -46.22 -33.95 -46.76
C LYS A 512 -46.10 -33.87 -48.29
N HIS A 513 -45.12 -33.10 -48.75
CA HIS A 513 -44.74 -33.05 -50.18
C HIS A 513 -44.61 -34.47 -50.76
N ASP A 514 -45.17 -34.69 -51.93
CA ASP A 514 -45.21 -35.96 -52.68
C ASP A 514 -45.98 -37.12 -52.01
N GLU A 515 -46.75 -36.87 -50.95
CA GLU A 515 -47.76 -37.84 -50.46
C GLU A 515 -49.04 -37.75 -51.28
N ALA A 516 -49.72 -38.88 -51.50
CA ALA A 516 -50.93 -38.95 -52.32
C ALA A 516 -52.20 -38.56 -51.56
N PHE A 517 -53.16 -37.93 -52.26
CA PHE A 517 -54.48 -37.58 -51.73
C PHE A 517 -55.62 -38.23 -52.54
N ASP A 518 -56.73 -38.51 -51.86
CA ASP A 518 -58.03 -38.90 -52.45
C ASP A 518 -59.08 -37.85 -52.05
N GLY A 519 -59.54 -37.09 -53.03
CA GLY A 519 -60.63 -36.13 -52.96
C GLY A 519 -61.84 -36.56 -53.79
N SER A 520 -62.06 -37.86 -53.96
CA SER A 520 -63.28 -38.42 -54.56
C SER A 520 -64.37 -38.65 -53.51
N GLU A 521 -65.57 -39.05 -53.96
CA GLU A 521 -66.67 -39.52 -53.08
C GLU A 521 -66.34 -40.81 -52.30
N LYS A 522 -65.12 -41.37 -52.40
CA LYS A 522 -64.65 -42.49 -51.58
C LYS A 522 -63.97 -42.03 -50.28
N ASN A 523 -63.53 -40.78 -50.21
CA ASN A 523 -62.96 -40.22 -48.99
C ASN A 523 -64.04 -40.13 -47.92
N LYS A 524 -63.82 -40.80 -46.78
CA LYS A 524 -64.82 -40.89 -45.71
C LYS A 524 -65.31 -39.52 -45.21
N ALA A 525 -64.41 -38.54 -45.04
CA ALA A 525 -64.81 -37.22 -44.57
C ALA A 525 -65.69 -36.47 -45.59
N ILE A 526 -65.44 -36.68 -46.88
CA ILE A 526 -66.31 -36.19 -47.96
C ILE A 526 -67.67 -36.89 -47.90
N GLN A 527 -67.70 -38.21 -47.71
CA GLN A 527 -68.96 -38.98 -47.58
C GLN A 527 -69.81 -38.51 -46.39
N ASP A 528 -69.18 -38.29 -45.24
CA ASP A 528 -69.87 -37.82 -44.03
C ASP A 528 -70.48 -36.42 -44.26
N ILE A 529 -69.77 -35.50 -44.93
CA ILE A 529 -70.28 -34.16 -45.30
C ILE A 529 -71.42 -34.25 -46.33
N LEU A 530 -71.25 -35.02 -47.41
CA LEU A 530 -72.27 -35.19 -48.44
C LEU A 530 -73.54 -35.86 -47.90
N THR A 531 -73.40 -36.79 -46.95
CA THR A 531 -74.54 -37.44 -46.27
C THR A 531 -75.32 -36.44 -45.42
N LYS A 532 -74.63 -35.57 -44.68
CA LYS A 532 -75.27 -34.49 -43.92
C LYS A 532 -75.98 -33.48 -44.83
N LEU A 533 -75.33 -33.03 -45.90
CA LEU A 533 -75.94 -32.13 -46.88
C LEU A 533 -77.20 -32.76 -47.53
N LYS A 534 -77.21 -34.08 -47.72
CA LYS A 534 -78.38 -34.81 -48.20
C LYS A 534 -79.53 -34.88 -47.19
N SER A 535 -79.27 -34.96 -45.88
CA SER A 535 -80.32 -34.76 -44.87
C SER A 535 -80.80 -33.31 -44.82
N ASP A 536 -79.94 -32.35 -45.17
CA ASP A 536 -80.27 -30.92 -45.32
C ASP A 536 -80.91 -30.61 -46.70
N HIS A 537 -81.53 -31.58 -47.38
CA HIS A 537 -82.22 -31.45 -48.68
C HIS A 537 -81.36 -30.89 -49.83
N PHE A 538 -80.05 -31.21 -49.86
CA PHE A 538 -79.17 -30.92 -51.00
C PHE A 538 -78.74 -32.21 -51.73
N THR A 539 -79.03 -32.26 -53.03
CA THR A 539 -78.63 -33.36 -53.92
C THR A 539 -77.36 -32.98 -54.71
N LEU A 540 -76.31 -33.80 -54.64
CA LEU A 540 -75.08 -33.63 -55.43
C LEU A 540 -75.38 -33.73 -56.95
N GLN A 541 -74.69 -32.92 -57.76
CA GLN A 541 -74.86 -32.87 -59.22
C GLN A 541 -73.55 -33.14 -59.98
N ASP A 542 -72.43 -32.57 -59.52
CA ASP A 542 -71.13 -32.60 -60.22
C ASP A 542 -69.96 -32.38 -59.25
N ILE A 543 -68.75 -32.83 -59.63
CA ILE A 543 -67.50 -32.63 -58.89
C ILE A 543 -66.38 -32.19 -59.84
N GLN A 544 -66.01 -30.92 -59.74
CA GLN A 544 -65.03 -30.27 -60.61
C GLN A 544 -63.68 -30.16 -59.91
N GLY A 545 -62.59 -30.50 -60.61
CA GLY A 545 -61.21 -30.45 -60.10
C GLY A 545 -60.53 -31.83 -60.07
N ASN A 546 -59.23 -31.85 -59.75
CA ASN A 546 -58.45 -33.08 -59.72
C ASN A 546 -58.72 -33.85 -58.41
N GLN A 547 -59.49 -34.94 -58.51
CA GLN A 547 -59.92 -35.77 -57.37
C GLN A 547 -58.79 -36.65 -56.80
N SER A 548 -57.64 -36.76 -57.45
CA SER A 548 -56.48 -37.51 -56.97
C SER A 548 -55.19 -36.90 -57.49
N GLY A 549 -54.13 -36.95 -56.69
CA GLY A 549 -52.79 -36.46 -57.03
C GLY A 549 -51.86 -36.55 -55.83
N ASN A 550 -50.71 -35.88 -55.91
CA ASN A 550 -49.79 -35.73 -54.78
C ASN A 550 -49.83 -34.29 -54.24
N PHE A 551 -49.56 -34.09 -52.94
CA PHE A 551 -49.40 -32.76 -52.38
C PHE A 551 -48.09 -32.12 -52.88
N THR A 552 -48.14 -30.87 -53.34
CA THR A 552 -46.96 -30.05 -53.66
C THR A 552 -46.67 -29.06 -52.53
N ASP A 553 -45.41 -28.68 -52.34
CA ASP A 553 -44.98 -27.62 -51.41
C ASP A 553 -44.64 -26.29 -52.13
N ASP A 554 -44.76 -26.26 -53.46
CA ASP A 554 -44.54 -25.11 -54.33
C ASP A 554 -45.12 -23.82 -53.75
N SER A 555 -44.29 -22.80 -53.53
CA SER A 555 -44.68 -21.55 -52.88
C SER A 555 -45.83 -20.84 -53.59
N ASP A 556 -45.89 -20.95 -54.92
CA ASP A 556 -46.65 -20.05 -55.79
C ASP A 556 -48.10 -20.51 -55.98
N VAL A 557 -48.43 -21.73 -55.54
CA VAL A 557 -49.80 -22.25 -55.48
C VAL A 557 -50.36 -22.20 -54.04
N GLN A 558 -51.65 -21.85 -53.92
CA GLN A 558 -52.33 -21.80 -52.61
C GLN A 558 -52.76 -23.18 -52.11
N TYR A 559 -53.08 -24.10 -53.04
CA TYR A 559 -53.60 -25.45 -52.77
C TYR A 559 -52.96 -26.45 -53.74
N SER A 560 -52.80 -27.71 -53.31
CA SER A 560 -52.32 -28.78 -54.22
C SER A 560 -53.38 -29.23 -55.24
N SER A 561 -54.65 -29.00 -54.94
CA SER A 561 -55.80 -29.15 -55.83
C SER A 561 -56.97 -28.36 -55.25
N GLU A 562 -57.81 -27.80 -56.11
CA GLU A 562 -59.11 -27.22 -55.74
C GLU A 562 -60.23 -28.09 -56.30
N LEU A 563 -61.12 -28.54 -55.42
CA LEU A 563 -62.29 -29.35 -55.72
C LEU A 563 -63.56 -28.54 -55.42
N THR A 564 -64.51 -28.51 -56.35
CA THR A 564 -65.84 -27.94 -56.17
C THR A 564 -66.89 -29.03 -56.35
N TYR A 565 -67.59 -29.36 -55.28
CA TYR A 565 -68.80 -30.18 -55.28
C TYR A 565 -69.97 -29.25 -55.52
N SER A 566 -70.73 -29.48 -56.59
CA SER A 566 -71.89 -28.69 -56.98
C SER A 566 -73.16 -29.43 -56.56
N LEU A 567 -73.94 -28.85 -55.66
CA LEU A 567 -75.17 -29.42 -55.12
C LEU A 567 -76.39 -28.54 -55.45
N LYS A 568 -77.57 -29.15 -55.54
CA LYS A 568 -78.84 -28.46 -55.77
C LYS A 568 -79.74 -28.65 -54.56
N LYS A 569 -80.33 -27.57 -54.02
CA LYS A 569 -81.40 -27.65 -53.01
C LYS A 569 -82.68 -28.14 -53.66
N ASP A 570 -83.34 -29.11 -53.04
CA ASP A 570 -84.56 -29.75 -53.52
C ASP A 570 -85.81 -28.86 -53.31
N ASP A 571 -86.86 -29.10 -54.10
CA ASP A 571 -88.10 -28.32 -54.10
C ASP A 571 -89.05 -28.78 -52.95
N ALA A 572 -89.71 -27.84 -52.25
CA ALA A 572 -90.56 -28.16 -51.09
C ALA A 572 -92.04 -28.40 -51.50
N PRO A 573 -92.73 -29.38 -50.88
CA PRO A 573 -94.12 -29.71 -51.25
C PRO A 573 -95.18 -28.81 -50.59
N GLY A 574 -94.84 -28.11 -49.50
CA GLY A 574 -95.76 -27.21 -48.79
C GLY A 574 -95.91 -25.85 -49.46
N GLN A 575 -97.16 -25.37 -49.59
CA GLN A 575 -97.51 -24.08 -50.18
C GLN A 575 -97.97 -23.07 -49.11
N VAL A 576 -97.80 -21.77 -49.36
CA VAL A 576 -98.25 -20.72 -48.42
C VAL A 576 -99.41 -19.94 -49.02
N LYS A 577 -100.53 -19.85 -48.30
CA LYS A 577 -101.71 -19.06 -48.67
C LYS A 577 -101.77 -17.76 -47.85
N VAL A 578 -102.15 -16.65 -48.47
CA VAL A 578 -102.14 -15.31 -47.85
C VAL A 578 -103.53 -14.69 -47.92
N ARG A 579 -104.02 -14.12 -46.81
CA ARG A 579 -105.32 -13.44 -46.70
C ARG A 579 -105.22 -12.07 -46.02
N PHE A 580 -106.20 -11.22 -46.29
CA PHE A 580 -106.26 -9.83 -45.83
C PHE A 580 -107.68 -9.54 -45.32
N LYS A 581 -107.88 -9.44 -44.01
CA LYS A 581 -109.20 -9.43 -43.36
C LYS A 581 -109.44 -8.16 -42.53
N ASP A 582 -110.70 -7.76 -42.42
CA ASP A 582 -111.12 -6.77 -41.42
C ASP A 582 -111.00 -7.41 -40.01
N LYS A 583 -110.37 -6.72 -39.05
CA LYS A 583 -110.16 -7.28 -37.70
C LYS A 583 -111.48 -7.55 -36.95
N ASN A 584 -112.46 -6.67 -37.12
CA ASN A 584 -113.69 -6.63 -36.35
C ASN A 584 -114.76 -7.61 -36.86
N ASN A 585 -114.78 -7.91 -38.16
CA ASN A 585 -115.75 -8.83 -38.76
C ASN A 585 -115.14 -10.03 -39.52
N GLN A 586 -113.80 -10.14 -39.58
CA GLN A 586 -113.04 -11.26 -40.18
C GLN A 586 -113.31 -11.52 -41.67
N LYS A 587 -114.01 -10.62 -42.35
CA LYS A 587 -114.25 -10.68 -43.79
C LYS A 587 -112.97 -10.37 -44.55
N ASP A 588 -112.66 -11.16 -45.59
CA ASP A 588 -111.60 -10.82 -46.54
C ASP A 588 -111.92 -9.48 -47.24
N ILE A 589 -111.04 -8.49 -47.08
CA ILE A 589 -111.12 -7.12 -47.63
C ILE A 589 -110.20 -6.91 -48.83
N ALA A 590 -109.31 -7.87 -49.14
CA ALA A 590 -108.61 -7.98 -50.41
C ALA A 590 -108.38 -9.45 -50.79
N SER A 591 -108.17 -9.72 -52.08
CA SER A 591 -108.02 -11.09 -52.63
C SER A 591 -106.80 -11.84 -52.10
N GLU A 592 -106.95 -13.15 -51.90
CA GLU A 592 -105.89 -14.07 -51.44
C GLU A 592 -104.77 -14.30 -52.47
N GLU A 593 -103.63 -14.81 -51.99
CA GLU A 593 -102.45 -15.16 -52.79
C GLU A 593 -101.91 -16.55 -52.39
N ILE A 594 -101.13 -17.19 -53.28
CA ILE A 594 -100.50 -18.50 -53.05
C ILE A 594 -99.03 -18.44 -53.50
N LEU A 595 -98.12 -18.93 -52.66
CA LEU A 595 -96.67 -18.98 -52.87
C LEU A 595 -96.13 -20.42 -52.80
N THR A 596 -95.04 -20.67 -53.53
CA THR A 596 -94.31 -21.95 -53.62
C THR A 596 -92.80 -21.71 -53.74
N GLY A 597 -91.95 -22.59 -53.21
CA GLY A 597 -90.49 -22.47 -53.33
C GLY A 597 -89.74 -23.72 -52.87
N LYS A 598 -88.41 -23.61 -52.75
CA LYS A 598 -87.52 -24.71 -52.30
C LYS A 598 -87.52 -24.89 -50.77
N TYR A 599 -87.03 -26.04 -50.29
CA TYR A 599 -86.79 -26.23 -48.85
C TYR A 599 -85.89 -25.10 -48.31
N ASP A 600 -86.24 -24.58 -47.13
CA ASP A 600 -85.57 -23.45 -46.47
C ASP A 600 -85.55 -22.12 -47.25
N GLU A 601 -86.16 -22.06 -48.44
CA GLU A 601 -86.34 -20.82 -49.17
C GLU A 601 -87.37 -19.96 -48.43
N ARG A 602 -87.00 -18.71 -48.15
CA ARG A 602 -87.87 -17.81 -47.38
C ARG A 602 -88.99 -17.28 -48.25
N TYR A 603 -90.21 -17.54 -47.84
CA TYR A 603 -91.32 -16.67 -48.23
C TYR A 603 -91.34 -15.45 -47.31
N SER A 604 -91.63 -14.30 -47.90
CA SER A 604 -92.14 -13.15 -47.17
C SER A 604 -93.41 -12.72 -47.88
N THR A 605 -94.52 -12.72 -47.16
CA THR A 605 -95.72 -12.03 -47.61
C THR A 605 -95.59 -10.56 -47.25
N MET A 606 -96.37 -9.68 -47.89
CA MET A 606 -96.51 -8.29 -47.46
C MET A 606 -97.99 -7.95 -47.28
N PRO A 607 -98.33 -7.09 -46.31
CA PRO A 607 -99.68 -6.55 -46.21
C PRO A 607 -99.98 -5.70 -47.45
N LYS A 608 -101.18 -5.85 -48.01
CA LYS A 608 -101.67 -4.92 -49.03
C LYS A 608 -102.02 -3.58 -48.39
N PHE A 609 -101.78 -2.48 -49.10
CA PHE A 609 -102.41 -1.20 -48.75
C PHE A 609 -103.90 -1.29 -49.07
N ILE A 610 -104.75 -1.01 -48.08
CA ILE A 610 -106.22 -1.07 -48.23
C ILE A 610 -106.76 0.29 -47.83
N ASN A 611 -107.33 1.02 -48.80
CA ASN A 611 -107.69 2.43 -48.61
C ASN A 611 -108.67 2.61 -47.45
N GLY A 612 -108.36 3.55 -46.55
CA GLY A 612 -109.09 3.78 -45.29
C GLY A 612 -108.63 2.93 -44.10
N TYR A 613 -107.65 2.04 -44.28
CA TYR A 613 -107.14 1.16 -43.22
C TYR A 613 -105.60 1.07 -43.17
N HIS A 614 -105.02 1.27 -41.99
CA HIS A 614 -103.75 0.67 -41.58
C HIS A 614 -103.89 -0.78 -41.15
N LEU A 615 -102.75 -1.43 -41.04
CA LEU A 615 -102.61 -2.79 -40.56
C LEU A 615 -102.41 -2.81 -39.04
N VAL A 616 -103.17 -3.66 -38.34
CA VAL A 616 -103.08 -3.85 -36.87
C VAL A 616 -102.71 -5.25 -36.44
N TYR A 617 -102.73 -6.21 -37.35
CA TYR A 617 -102.19 -7.53 -37.08
C TYR A 617 -101.42 -8.06 -38.27
N ILE A 618 -100.10 -8.03 -38.13
CA ILE A 618 -99.16 -8.90 -38.82
C ILE A 618 -99.13 -10.20 -38.00
N PRO A 619 -99.60 -11.36 -38.51
CA PRO A 619 -99.35 -12.62 -37.82
C PRO A 619 -97.86 -12.97 -37.88
N ASP A 620 -97.37 -13.67 -36.86
CA ASP A 620 -95.94 -13.94 -36.69
C ASP A 620 -95.35 -14.78 -37.83
N ASN A 621 -96.20 -15.48 -38.60
CA ASN A 621 -95.82 -16.30 -39.76
C ASN A 621 -95.85 -15.56 -41.11
N THR A 622 -95.87 -14.23 -41.14
CA THR A 622 -95.81 -13.43 -42.39
C THR A 622 -94.49 -13.56 -43.15
N SER A 623 -93.46 -14.06 -42.49
CA SER A 623 -92.31 -14.64 -43.17
C SER A 623 -91.97 -15.98 -42.51
N GLY A 624 -91.41 -16.87 -43.30
CA GLY A 624 -91.05 -18.22 -42.87
C GLY A 624 -90.33 -18.94 -44.01
N THR A 625 -90.17 -20.24 -43.90
CA THR A 625 -89.57 -21.08 -44.95
C THR A 625 -90.56 -22.09 -45.50
N PHE A 626 -90.42 -22.46 -46.78
CA PHE A 626 -91.15 -23.63 -47.30
C PHE A 626 -90.53 -24.94 -46.76
N GLY A 627 -91.38 -25.93 -46.57
CA GLY A 627 -91.05 -27.27 -46.04
C GLY A 627 -92.19 -28.26 -46.34
N ASP A 628 -92.31 -29.34 -45.56
CA ASP A 628 -93.23 -30.45 -45.85
C ASP A 628 -94.73 -30.08 -45.88
N LYS A 629 -95.13 -28.99 -45.22
CA LYS A 629 -96.54 -28.69 -44.90
C LYS A 629 -96.96 -27.31 -45.37
N SER A 630 -98.13 -27.24 -46.02
CA SER A 630 -98.75 -25.98 -46.41
C SER A 630 -99.24 -25.18 -45.19
N SER A 631 -99.22 -23.84 -45.31
CA SER A 631 -99.53 -22.88 -44.22
C SER A 631 -100.44 -21.74 -44.70
N GLU A 632 -101.19 -21.10 -43.80
CA GLU A 632 -101.95 -19.87 -44.09
C GLU A 632 -101.46 -18.68 -43.24
N VAL A 633 -101.38 -17.50 -43.86
CA VAL A 633 -101.05 -16.20 -43.28
C VAL A 633 -102.28 -15.29 -43.40
N SER A 634 -102.72 -14.63 -42.33
CA SER A 634 -103.91 -13.75 -42.32
C SER A 634 -103.63 -12.38 -41.65
N TYR A 635 -103.52 -11.33 -42.45
CA TYR A 635 -103.36 -9.94 -42.00
C TYR A 635 -104.69 -9.29 -41.54
N LEU A 636 -104.70 -8.47 -40.48
CA LEU A 636 -105.89 -7.73 -39.98
C LEU A 636 -105.69 -6.19 -39.88
N TYR A 637 -106.75 -5.38 -40.04
CA TYR A 637 -106.66 -3.91 -40.36
C TYR A 637 -107.66 -2.95 -39.59
N GLU A 638 -107.25 -1.70 -39.24
CA GLU A 638 -107.93 -0.53 -38.54
C GLU A 638 -107.27 0.86 -38.97
N PRO A 639 -107.16 2.06 -38.29
CA PRO A 639 -106.42 3.31 -38.80
C PRO A 639 -105.07 3.85 -38.14
N ASP A 640 -104.23 4.67 -38.87
CA ASP A 640 -102.71 4.81 -38.84
C ASP A 640 -101.92 6.04 -38.18
N ILE A 641 -100.60 5.92 -37.74
CA ILE A 641 -99.56 7.02 -37.36
C ILE A 641 -98.09 6.58 -36.92
N GLY A 642 -97.00 7.44 -36.97
CA GLY A 642 -95.65 7.26 -36.26
C GLY A 642 -94.43 8.28 -36.43
N GLY A 643 -93.32 8.20 -35.62
CA GLY A 643 -92.13 9.14 -35.50
C GLY A 643 -90.77 8.61 -34.86
N THR A 644 -89.73 9.45 -34.52
CA THR A 644 -88.28 9.04 -34.26
C THR A 644 -87.42 9.77 -33.14
N VAL A 645 -86.25 9.20 -32.69
CA VAL A 645 -85.30 9.69 -31.62
C VAL A 645 -83.80 9.23 -31.79
N GLU A 646 -82.78 9.96 -31.23
CA GLU A 646 -81.31 9.70 -31.22
C GLU A 646 -80.61 9.78 -29.83
N LEU A 647 -79.48 9.05 -29.64
CA LEU A 647 -78.69 8.95 -28.37
C LEU A 647 -77.16 9.13 -28.56
N HIS A 648 -76.51 9.94 -27.71
CA HIS A 648 -75.08 10.30 -27.67
C HIS A 648 -74.39 9.91 -26.34
N TYR A 649 -73.06 9.82 -26.34
CA TYR A 649 -72.22 9.38 -25.21
C TYR A 649 -70.91 10.19 -25.12
N ILE A 650 -70.75 11.01 -24.07
CA ILE A 650 -69.64 11.97 -23.95
C ILE A 650 -68.83 11.85 -22.65
N ASP A 651 -67.57 12.26 -22.67
CA ASP A 651 -66.81 12.54 -21.46
C ASP A 651 -67.39 13.77 -20.72
N LYS A 652 -67.40 13.73 -19.39
CA LYS A 652 -67.98 14.75 -18.53
C LYS A 652 -67.18 16.05 -18.54
N ASP A 653 -65.86 15.96 -18.64
CA ASP A 653 -64.95 17.06 -18.38
C ASP A 653 -64.45 17.68 -19.70
N THR A 654 -64.16 16.88 -20.74
CA THR A 654 -63.78 17.37 -22.08
C THR A 654 -64.97 17.59 -23.02
N LYS A 655 -66.12 16.95 -22.77
CA LYS A 655 -67.32 16.93 -23.64
C LYS A 655 -67.13 16.22 -25.00
N GLU A 656 -66.03 15.51 -25.20
CA GLU A 656 -65.77 14.75 -26.42
C GLU A 656 -66.60 13.47 -26.47
N GLU A 657 -66.98 13.03 -27.68
CA GLU A 657 -67.80 11.83 -27.90
C GLU A 657 -66.96 10.55 -27.76
N ILE A 658 -67.31 9.68 -26.81
CA ILE A 658 -66.54 8.48 -26.43
C ILE A 658 -67.16 7.15 -26.94
N SER A 659 -68.30 7.22 -27.64
CA SER A 659 -68.92 6.09 -28.35
C SER A 659 -69.76 6.60 -29.52
N PRO A 660 -69.91 5.83 -30.62
CA PRO A 660 -70.87 6.15 -31.68
C PRO A 660 -72.33 6.30 -31.18
N VAL A 661 -73.08 7.10 -31.94
CA VAL A 661 -74.48 7.52 -31.73
C VAL A 661 -75.48 6.44 -32.14
N ASP A 662 -76.56 6.27 -31.37
CA ASP A 662 -77.62 5.26 -31.59
C ASP A 662 -78.97 5.92 -31.97
N VAL A 663 -79.83 5.27 -32.78
CA VAL A 663 -81.12 5.83 -33.29
C VAL A 663 -82.30 4.87 -33.07
N LYS A 664 -83.54 5.40 -32.86
CA LYS A 664 -84.78 4.68 -32.45
C LYS A 664 -86.07 5.31 -33.03
N SER A 665 -87.20 4.59 -33.01
CA SER A 665 -88.51 5.05 -33.54
C SER A 665 -89.74 4.37 -32.88
N GLY A 666 -90.93 4.97 -33.04
CA GLY A 666 -92.21 4.48 -32.50
C GLY A 666 -93.42 5.35 -32.88
N GLY A 667 -94.64 4.98 -32.48
CA GLY A 667 -95.88 5.71 -32.76
C GLY A 667 -95.93 7.10 -32.12
N VAL A 668 -96.69 8.06 -32.67
CA VAL A 668 -96.82 9.41 -32.08
C VAL A 668 -97.36 9.29 -30.65
N GLY A 669 -96.64 9.85 -29.67
CA GLY A 669 -97.01 9.75 -28.26
C GLY A 669 -96.68 8.41 -27.58
N GLN A 670 -96.10 7.43 -28.29
CA GLN A 670 -95.63 6.18 -27.67
C GLN A 670 -94.42 6.44 -26.77
N ALA A 671 -94.42 5.91 -25.55
CA ALA A 671 -93.36 6.15 -24.57
C ALA A 671 -92.06 5.36 -24.84
N TYR A 672 -90.93 5.91 -24.38
CA TYR A 672 -89.61 5.27 -24.36
C TYR A 672 -88.86 5.49 -23.02
N ASP A 673 -87.94 4.58 -22.69
CA ASP A 673 -87.03 4.65 -21.53
C ASP A 673 -85.71 3.95 -21.87
N PHE A 674 -84.69 4.72 -22.25
CA PHE A 674 -83.39 4.21 -22.68
C PHE A 674 -82.42 4.02 -21.52
N LYS A 675 -81.48 3.08 -21.67
CA LYS A 675 -80.48 2.74 -20.63
C LYS A 675 -79.07 3.14 -21.07
N PRO A 676 -78.21 3.56 -20.13
CA PRO A 676 -76.82 3.91 -20.42
C PRO A 676 -76.03 2.69 -20.94
N LYS A 677 -74.96 2.99 -21.68
CA LYS A 677 -74.06 2.03 -22.33
C LYS A 677 -72.85 1.78 -21.43
N ASN A 678 -72.29 0.57 -21.46
CA ASN A 678 -71.02 0.31 -20.78
C ASN A 678 -69.86 0.72 -21.70
N ILE A 679 -68.89 1.50 -21.20
CA ILE A 679 -67.78 2.04 -21.97
C ILE A 679 -66.47 1.77 -21.20
N ASN A 680 -65.50 1.14 -21.85
CA ASN A 680 -64.27 0.69 -21.20
C ASN A 680 -63.46 1.88 -20.64
N ARG A 681 -62.96 1.77 -19.41
CA ARG A 681 -62.25 2.82 -18.64
C ARG A 681 -63.04 4.10 -18.34
N TYR A 682 -64.36 4.11 -18.57
CA TYR A 682 -65.24 5.25 -18.28
C TYR A 682 -66.44 4.82 -17.43
N ALA A 683 -66.53 5.35 -16.21
CA ALA A 683 -67.68 5.15 -15.34
C ALA A 683 -68.78 6.16 -15.70
N LEU A 684 -70.03 5.72 -15.77
CA LEU A 684 -71.18 6.60 -15.97
C LEU A 684 -71.25 7.64 -14.82
N SER A 685 -71.31 8.92 -15.17
CA SER A 685 -71.48 9.99 -14.18
C SER A 685 -72.91 10.52 -14.10
N ASP A 686 -73.67 10.50 -15.20
CA ASP A 686 -75.02 11.08 -15.21
C ASP A 686 -75.92 10.53 -16.33
N ILE A 687 -77.23 10.53 -16.09
CA ILE A 687 -78.28 10.12 -17.02
C ILE A 687 -79.23 11.31 -17.23
N PRO A 688 -79.38 11.84 -18.46
CA PRO A 688 -80.25 12.97 -18.71
C PRO A 688 -81.73 12.59 -18.58
N ASP A 689 -82.57 13.49 -18.07
CA ASP A 689 -84.02 13.26 -17.90
C ASP A 689 -84.70 12.81 -19.20
N ASN A 690 -84.28 13.37 -20.34
CA ASN A 690 -84.85 13.06 -21.66
C ASN A 690 -84.42 11.71 -22.25
N ALA A 691 -83.65 10.90 -21.51
CA ALA A 691 -83.52 9.45 -21.78
C ALA A 691 -84.87 8.72 -21.67
N LYS A 692 -85.89 9.36 -21.08
CA LYS A 692 -87.29 8.93 -21.11
C LYS A 692 -88.17 10.01 -21.74
N GLY A 693 -89.24 9.61 -22.42
CA GLY A 693 -90.12 10.54 -23.12
C GLY A 693 -91.13 9.82 -23.99
N THR A 694 -91.64 10.50 -25.02
CA THR A 694 -92.52 9.92 -26.04
C THR A 694 -92.00 10.23 -27.44
N TYR A 695 -92.17 9.30 -28.38
CA TYR A 695 -91.85 9.54 -29.79
C TYR A 695 -92.69 10.70 -30.35
N PRO A 696 -92.06 11.62 -31.10
CA PRO A 696 -92.71 12.85 -31.58
C PRO A 696 -93.56 12.59 -32.84
N ASP A 697 -94.09 13.67 -33.42
CA ASP A 697 -94.76 13.66 -34.72
C ASP A 697 -93.85 13.15 -35.86
N PRO A 698 -94.42 12.71 -37.00
CA PRO A 698 -93.64 12.29 -38.16
C PRO A 698 -92.63 13.37 -38.61
N ASN A 699 -91.40 12.94 -38.90
CA ASN A 699 -90.26 13.77 -39.32
C ASN A 699 -89.64 14.69 -38.24
N GLN A 700 -89.91 14.46 -36.95
CA GLN A 700 -89.19 15.09 -35.83
C GLN A 700 -88.23 14.12 -35.13
N THR A 701 -87.11 14.63 -34.59
CA THR A 701 -86.08 13.86 -33.90
C THR A 701 -85.69 14.52 -32.58
N ILE A 702 -85.59 13.74 -31.49
CA ILE A 702 -85.09 14.16 -30.17
C ILE A 702 -83.64 13.65 -29.99
N LYS A 703 -82.77 14.39 -29.28
CA LYS A 703 -81.39 13.98 -28.95
C LYS A 703 -81.17 13.83 -27.44
N VAL A 704 -80.50 12.77 -27.01
CA VAL A 704 -80.20 12.42 -25.61
C VAL A 704 -78.68 12.31 -25.40
N TYR A 705 -78.10 12.83 -24.31
CA TYR A 705 -76.65 12.82 -24.06
C TYR A 705 -76.29 12.20 -22.69
N TYR A 706 -75.69 11.01 -22.67
CA TYR A 706 -75.15 10.38 -21.45
C TYR A 706 -73.72 10.86 -21.17
N SER A 707 -73.38 11.13 -19.90
CA SER A 707 -72.02 11.60 -19.53
C SER A 707 -71.26 10.63 -18.61
N TYR A 708 -69.95 10.51 -18.84
CA TYR A 708 -69.07 9.54 -18.17
C TYR A 708 -67.78 10.22 -17.69
N THR A 709 -67.08 9.61 -16.74
CA THR A 709 -65.77 10.10 -16.26
C THR A 709 -64.79 8.94 -16.14
N LYS A 710 -63.51 9.18 -16.43
CA LYS A 710 -62.44 8.17 -16.32
C LYS A 710 -62.44 7.45 -14.98
N THR A 711 -62.15 6.15 -15.01
CA THR A 711 -61.93 5.28 -13.84
C THR A 711 -60.88 5.83 -12.87
N LYS A 712 -61.04 5.53 -11.57
CA LYS A 712 -60.02 5.84 -10.55
C LYS A 712 -58.78 4.97 -10.75
N ALA A 713 -57.63 5.55 -10.45
CA ALA A 713 -56.33 4.88 -10.49
C ALA A 713 -56.17 3.83 -9.38
N LYS A 714 -55.16 2.98 -9.56
CA LYS A 714 -54.55 2.16 -8.50
C LYS A 714 -53.33 2.88 -7.89
N PRO A 715 -52.92 2.55 -6.64
CA PRO A 715 -51.71 3.11 -6.07
C PRO A 715 -50.43 2.66 -6.81
N VAL A 716 -49.37 3.44 -6.65
CA VAL A 716 -48.01 3.12 -7.12
C VAL A 716 -47.13 2.85 -5.91
N HIS A 717 -46.60 1.63 -5.83
CA HIS A 717 -45.65 1.23 -4.78
C HIS A 717 -44.23 1.66 -5.17
N VAL A 718 -43.47 2.23 -4.24
CA VAL A 718 -42.06 2.58 -4.42
C VAL A 718 -41.21 1.76 -3.47
N ILE A 719 -40.26 1.02 -4.01
CA ILE A 719 -39.37 0.15 -3.24
C ILE A 719 -37.91 0.57 -3.49
N TYR A 720 -37.20 0.86 -2.42
CA TYR A 720 -35.76 1.07 -2.44
C TYR A 720 -35.12 -0.19 -1.88
N GLN A 721 -34.26 -0.88 -2.65
CA GLN A 721 -33.67 -2.17 -2.26
C GLN A 721 -32.22 -2.29 -2.70
N ASP A 722 -31.43 -3.14 -2.02
CA ASP A 722 -30.11 -3.51 -2.53
C ASP A 722 -30.14 -4.66 -3.56
N LYS A 723 -28.98 -4.93 -4.17
CA LYS A 723 -28.77 -5.98 -5.18
C LYS A 723 -29.22 -7.40 -4.78
N ASP A 724 -29.36 -7.67 -3.48
CA ASP A 724 -29.78 -8.98 -2.96
C ASP A 724 -31.29 -9.00 -2.62
N GLY A 725 -32.02 -7.93 -2.99
CA GLY A 725 -33.47 -7.80 -2.77
C GLY A 725 -33.86 -7.34 -1.36
N LYS A 726 -32.90 -6.94 -0.52
CA LYS A 726 -33.18 -6.43 0.82
C LYS A 726 -33.71 -5.00 0.72
N VAL A 727 -34.96 -4.81 1.14
CA VAL A 727 -35.62 -3.51 1.19
C VAL A 727 -34.92 -2.58 2.19
N LEU A 728 -34.52 -1.40 1.71
CA LEU A 728 -33.94 -0.29 2.46
C LEU A 728 -35.02 0.71 2.91
N ALA A 729 -36.02 0.96 2.06
CA ALA A 729 -37.20 1.77 2.37
C ALA A 729 -38.38 1.42 1.44
N LYS A 730 -39.60 1.86 1.80
CA LYS A 730 -40.79 1.82 0.94
C LYS A 730 -41.59 3.11 1.07
N GLU A 731 -42.29 3.46 -0.01
CA GLU A 731 -43.34 4.48 -0.06
C GLU A 731 -44.49 4.01 -0.95
N GLU A 732 -45.63 4.68 -0.86
CA GLU A 732 -46.81 4.44 -1.69
C GLU A 732 -47.36 5.80 -2.14
N LEU A 733 -47.65 5.95 -3.43
CA LEU A 733 -48.44 7.07 -3.94
C LEU A 733 -49.90 6.63 -3.98
N ASP A 734 -50.70 7.15 -3.05
CA ASP A 734 -52.10 6.78 -2.90
C ASP A 734 -52.96 7.38 -4.01
N GLY A 735 -53.30 6.55 -5.01
CA GLY A 735 -54.06 6.95 -6.21
C GLY A 735 -55.51 7.41 -5.97
N VAL A 736 -55.87 7.78 -4.73
CA VAL A 736 -57.21 8.13 -4.26
C VAL A 736 -57.83 9.24 -5.09
N ASP A 737 -57.09 10.31 -5.37
CA ASP A 737 -57.53 11.46 -6.18
C ASP A 737 -56.99 11.42 -7.62
N LYS A 738 -56.55 10.25 -8.08
CA LYS A 738 -55.97 10.04 -9.41
C LYS A 738 -56.86 9.17 -10.28
N ARG A 739 -56.75 9.35 -11.60
CA ARG A 739 -57.52 8.64 -12.62
C ARG A 739 -56.60 8.02 -13.66
N TRP A 740 -57.17 7.13 -14.47
CA TRP A 740 -56.46 6.50 -15.58
C TRP A 740 -55.80 7.54 -16.51
N GLY A 741 -54.48 7.46 -16.64
CA GLY A 741 -53.67 8.34 -17.49
C GLY A 741 -53.18 9.64 -16.84
N ASP A 742 -53.47 9.89 -15.55
CA ASP A 742 -52.81 10.96 -14.80
C ASP A 742 -51.32 10.62 -14.59
N SER A 743 -50.43 11.61 -14.52
CA SER A 743 -48.99 11.40 -14.30
C SER A 743 -48.58 11.29 -12.83
N PHE A 744 -47.46 10.61 -12.60
CA PHE A 744 -46.74 10.56 -11.32
C PHE A 744 -45.22 10.68 -11.50
N GLU A 745 -44.55 11.07 -10.42
CA GLU A 745 -43.10 11.17 -10.26
C GLU A 745 -42.73 10.67 -8.85
N THR A 746 -41.52 10.13 -8.67
CA THR A 746 -41.07 9.53 -7.39
C THR A 746 -39.65 9.99 -7.04
N GLU A 747 -39.37 10.18 -5.75
CA GLU A 747 -38.12 10.79 -5.28
C GLU A 747 -36.95 9.79 -5.27
N LEU A 748 -35.77 10.22 -5.72
CA LEU A 748 -34.53 9.45 -5.57
C LEU A 748 -33.93 9.63 -4.17
N LYS A 749 -33.87 8.54 -3.39
CA LYS A 749 -33.26 8.53 -2.06
C LYS A 749 -31.78 8.15 -2.07
N SER A 750 -31.06 8.57 -1.04
CA SER A 750 -29.65 8.24 -0.81
C SER A 750 -29.51 7.46 0.49
N PHE A 751 -28.72 6.39 0.48
CA PHE A 751 -28.45 5.53 1.64
C PHE A 751 -26.94 5.46 1.88
N THR A 752 -26.51 5.56 3.14
CA THR A 752 -25.08 5.54 3.50
C THR A 752 -24.42 4.23 3.08
N GLY A 753 -23.29 4.32 2.35
CA GLY A 753 -22.57 3.17 1.82
C GLY A 753 -23.10 2.58 0.52
N TYR A 754 -24.22 3.09 -0.01
CA TYR A 754 -24.84 2.59 -1.24
C TYR A 754 -24.80 3.63 -2.39
N GLU A 755 -24.81 3.14 -3.63
CA GLU A 755 -24.96 3.92 -4.87
C GLU A 755 -26.11 3.36 -5.73
N LEU A 756 -26.81 4.24 -6.47
CA LEU A 756 -27.92 3.81 -7.34
C LEU A 756 -27.38 3.03 -8.55
N LYS A 757 -27.88 1.82 -8.76
CA LYS A 757 -27.51 0.96 -9.89
C LYS A 757 -28.48 1.07 -11.06
N GLU A 758 -29.79 1.02 -10.79
CA GLU A 758 -30.84 1.20 -11.78
C GLU A 758 -32.20 1.53 -11.16
N ILE A 759 -33.12 2.03 -11.98
CA ILE A 759 -34.53 2.24 -11.65
C ILE A 759 -35.35 1.37 -12.62
N THR A 760 -36.38 0.70 -12.11
CA THR A 760 -37.37 -0.01 -12.93
C THR A 760 -38.79 0.41 -12.58
N LEU A 761 -39.69 0.39 -13.55
CA LEU A 761 -41.15 0.53 -13.39
C LEU A 761 -41.80 -0.74 -13.95
N ASP A 762 -42.53 -1.47 -13.11
CA ASP A 762 -43.13 -2.78 -13.44
C ASP A 762 -42.12 -3.79 -14.03
N GLY A 763 -40.86 -3.73 -13.60
CA GLY A 763 -39.76 -4.55 -14.09
C GLY A 763 -39.11 -4.07 -15.40
N VAL A 764 -39.61 -2.98 -16.01
CA VAL A 764 -38.99 -2.33 -17.18
C VAL A 764 -38.00 -1.27 -16.71
N ARG A 765 -36.75 -1.31 -17.18
CA ARG A 765 -35.71 -0.34 -16.80
C ARG A 765 -35.99 1.06 -17.36
N VAL A 766 -35.90 2.07 -16.51
CA VAL A 766 -36.15 3.48 -16.81
C VAL A 766 -34.98 4.36 -16.33
N SER A 767 -34.91 5.60 -16.82
CA SER A 767 -33.90 6.59 -16.38
C SER A 767 -34.32 7.34 -15.11
N GLU A 768 -35.62 7.53 -14.91
CA GLU A 768 -36.23 8.35 -13.88
C GLU A 768 -37.54 7.68 -13.40
N GLY A 769 -37.95 7.93 -12.15
CA GLY A 769 -39.14 7.33 -11.52
C GLY A 769 -40.46 7.99 -11.93
N ILE A 770 -40.67 8.22 -13.22
CA ILE A 770 -41.83 8.95 -13.78
C ILE A 770 -42.72 7.99 -14.57
N GLY A 771 -44.04 8.17 -14.48
CA GLY A 771 -45.01 7.34 -15.18
C GLY A 771 -46.41 7.92 -15.25
N VAL A 772 -47.37 7.08 -15.67
CA VAL A 772 -48.82 7.37 -15.62
C VAL A 772 -49.56 6.27 -14.90
N PHE A 773 -50.63 6.64 -14.19
CA PHE A 773 -51.47 5.77 -13.39
C PHE A 773 -52.35 4.84 -14.26
N ASP A 774 -52.32 3.54 -13.95
CA ASP A 774 -53.22 2.53 -14.51
C ASP A 774 -54.45 2.29 -13.59
N ASP A 775 -55.54 1.77 -14.16
CA ASP A 775 -56.80 1.49 -13.45
C ASP A 775 -57.07 -0.01 -13.23
N ALA A 776 -56.38 -0.88 -13.96
CA ALA A 776 -56.55 -2.33 -13.89
C ALA A 776 -55.52 -3.00 -12.96
N LYS A 777 -54.31 -2.45 -12.85
CA LYS A 777 -53.23 -2.98 -12.00
C LYS A 777 -52.59 -1.91 -11.11
N GLU A 778 -52.13 -2.33 -9.94
CA GLU A 778 -51.14 -1.60 -9.16
C GLU A 778 -49.78 -1.65 -9.85
N GLN A 779 -49.01 -0.58 -9.72
CA GLN A 779 -47.70 -0.42 -10.36
C GLN A 779 -46.59 -0.39 -9.31
N THR A 780 -45.37 -0.78 -9.67
CA THR A 780 -44.22 -0.78 -8.75
C THR A 780 -43.00 -0.12 -9.38
N VAL A 781 -42.53 0.96 -8.77
CA VAL A 781 -41.20 1.54 -9.02
C VAL A 781 -40.19 0.87 -8.08
N ILE A 782 -39.09 0.36 -8.61
CA ILE A 782 -37.99 -0.21 -7.83
C ILE A 782 -36.70 0.55 -8.12
N TYR A 783 -36.12 1.16 -7.09
CA TYR A 783 -34.78 1.71 -7.08
C TYR A 783 -33.82 0.64 -6.53
N SER A 784 -32.95 0.12 -7.38
CA SER A 784 -31.96 -0.90 -7.02
C SER A 784 -30.60 -0.25 -6.73
N TYR A 785 -30.01 -0.58 -5.58
CA TYR A 785 -28.74 -0.02 -5.10
C TYR A 785 -27.65 -1.09 -4.99
N ASP A 786 -26.41 -0.71 -5.31
CA ASP A 786 -25.20 -1.48 -5.00
C ASP A 786 -24.45 -0.85 -3.82
N TRP A 787 -23.59 -1.63 -3.17
CA TRP A 787 -22.61 -1.07 -2.24
C TRP A 787 -21.56 -0.26 -3.00
N LYS A 788 -21.24 0.93 -2.50
CA LYS A 788 -20.11 1.73 -3.00
C LYS A 788 -18.81 0.94 -2.86
N LYS A 789 -17.90 1.12 -3.82
CA LYS A 789 -16.53 0.60 -3.70
C LYS A 789 -15.78 1.27 -2.55
N ALA A 790 -14.90 0.50 -1.93
CA ALA A 790 -13.94 1.02 -0.97
C ALA A 790 -12.98 2.04 -1.62
N ALA A 791 -12.68 3.10 -0.88
CA ALA A 791 -11.52 3.96 -1.14
C ALA A 791 -10.28 3.42 -0.40
N PRO A 792 -9.05 3.65 -0.90
CA PRO A 792 -7.82 3.14 -0.29
C PRO A 792 -7.57 3.67 1.13
N VAL A 793 -6.91 2.84 1.94
CA VAL A 793 -6.38 3.23 3.26
C VAL A 793 -4.87 3.42 3.13
N TYR A 794 -4.38 4.64 3.40
CA TYR A 794 -2.96 4.97 3.30
C TYR A 794 -2.25 4.82 4.64
N VAL A 795 -1.14 4.09 4.69
CA VAL A 795 -0.35 3.85 5.91
C VAL A 795 0.92 4.67 5.87
N GLN A 796 1.11 5.57 6.84
CA GLN A 796 2.32 6.42 6.98
C GLN A 796 3.03 6.17 8.32
N TYR A 797 4.35 6.34 8.35
CA TYR A 797 5.21 6.09 9.50
C TYR A 797 5.95 7.37 9.88
N MET A 798 5.69 7.92 11.06
CA MET A 798 6.09 9.26 11.49
C MET A 798 7.03 9.23 12.70
N ASP A 799 8.05 10.09 12.69
CA ASP A 799 8.86 10.44 13.87
C ASP A 799 8.19 11.59 14.64
N ASP A 800 7.79 11.33 15.88
CA ASP A 800 7.17 12.31 16.79
C ASP A 800 8.07 13.52 17.04
N ASP A 801 9.38 13.29 17.25
CA ASP A 801 10.34 14.33 17.67
C ASP A 801 10.63 15.33 16.53
N THR A 802 10.46 14.92 15.26
CA THR A 802 10.74 15.77 14.08
C THR A 802 9.54 16.04 13.16
N GLN A 803 8.39 15.40 13.40
CA GLN A 803 7.18 15.48 12.57
C GLN A 803 7.46 15.19 11.09
N LYS A 804 8.21 14.11 10.84
CA LYS A 804 8.66 13.71 9.49
C LYS A 804 8.40 12.22 9.24
N GLU A 805 8.06 11.89 8.00
CA GLU A 805 8.01 10.51 7.51
C GLU A 805 9.38 9.81 7.59
N ILE A 806 9.39 8.59 8.14
CA ILE A 806 10.58 7.74 8.34
C ILE A 806 10.52 6.38 7.62
N GLY A 807 9.38 6.06 7.01
CA GLY A 807 9.17 4.84 6.22
C GLY A 807 8.58 5.13 4.85
N LEU A 808 8.54 4.12 3.98
CA LEU A 808 7.73 4.19 2.75
C LEU A 808 6.24 4.10 3.13
N GLN A 809 5.42 4.96 2.54
CA GLN A 809 3.96 4.87 2.64
C GLN A 809 3.46 3.60 1.93
N ASP A 810 2.55 2.86 2.57
CA ASP A 810 1.83 1.75 1.94
C ASP A 810 0.39 2.15 1.59
N GLU A 811 -0.20 1.42 0.65
CA GLU A 811 -1.63 1.49 0.33
C GLU A 811 -2.27 0.13 0.64
N ILE A 812 -3.27 0.12 1.51
CA ILE A 812 -4.12 -1.03 1.80
C ILE A 812 -5.44 -0.83 1.05
N LEU A 813 -5.59 -1.59 -0.04
CA LEU A 813 -6.81 -1.65 -0.85
C LEU A 813 -6.95 -3.05 -1.46
N ASP A 814 -7.93 -3.83 -0.97
CA ASP A 814 -8.43 -4.95 -1.77
C ASP A 814 -9.26 -4.36 -2.92
N LYS A 815 -8.96 -4.78 -4.15
CA LYS A 815 -9.61 -4.31 -5.38
C LYS A 815 -11.10 -4.69 -5.46
N ASN A 816 -11.55 -5.61 -4.60
CA ASN A 816 -12.93 -6.05 -4.49
C ASN A 816 -13.64 -5.47 -3.25
N ALA A 817 -12.95 -4.75 -2.37
CA ALA A 817 -13.56 -4.24 -1.14
C ALA A 817 -14.67 -3.22 -1.44
N ILE A 818 -15.72 -3.29 -0.63
CA ILE A 818 -16.87 -2.39 -0.62
C ILE A 818 -16.95 -1.64 0.71
N PHE A 819 -17.80 -0.61 0.74
CA PHE A 819 -18.09 0.16 1.94
C PHE A 819 -18.50 -0.76 3.11
N GLY A 820 -17.81 -0.66 4.24
CA GLY A 820 -18.09 -1.41 5.46
C GLY A 820 -17.30 -2.71 5.63
N ASP A 821 -16.54 -3.15 4.63
CA ASP A 821 -15.62 -4.29 4.73
C ASP A 821 -14.48 -3.99 5.72
N PRO A 822 -14.01 -4.99 6.49
CA PRO A 822 -12.93 -4.80 7.45
C PRO A 822 -11.56 -4.65 6.77
N PHE A 823 -10.69 -3.87 7.37
CA PHE A 823 -9.24 -3.92 7.13
C PHE A 823 -8.48 -4.01 8.45
N GLU A 824 -7.27 -4.54 8.38
CA GLU A 824 -6.28 -4.51 9.47
C GLU A 824 -4.92 -4.12 8.89
N SER A 825 -4.15 -3.37 9.67
CA SER A 825 -2.78 -2.99 9.42
C SER A 825 -1.97 -3.23 10.69
N SER A 826 -0.71 -3.64 10.58
CA SER A 826 0.20 -3.70 11.72
C SER A 826 1.35 -2.70 11.59
N MET A 827 1.86 -2.23 12.73
CA MET A 827 3.07 -1.41 12.77
C MET A 827 4.26 -2.21 12.22
N LYS A 828 5.22 -1.51 11.61
CA LYS A 828 6.48 -2.11 11.16
C LYS A 828 7.58 -1.89 12.19
N ASP A 829 8.48 -2.85 12.32
CA ASP A 829 9.76 -2.63 13.00
C ASP A 829 10.64 -1.74 12.09
N ILE A 830 11.13 -0.62 12.64
CA ILE A 830 11.91 0.39 11.92
C ILE A 830 13.25 0.57 12.65
N PRO A 831 14.37 0.08 12.09
CA PRO A 831 15.66 0.07 12.79
C PRO A 831 16.09 1.46 13.32
N GLY A 832 16.34 1.53 14.63
CA GLY A 832 16.70 2.77 15.33
C GLY A 832 15.51 3.64 15.76
N TYR A 833 14.27 3.13 15.65
CA TYR A 833 13.06 3.79 16.12
C TYR A 833 12.21 2.83 16.97
N ILE A 834 11.47 3.41 17.90
CA ILE A 834 10.63 2.73 18.89
C ILE A 834 9.19 3.14 18.62
N PHE A 835 8.34 2.16 18.31
CA PHE A 835 6.90 2.37 18.17
C PHE A 835 6.30 3.02 19.44
N GLN A 836 5.39 3.99 19.27
CA GLN A 836 4.74 4.71 20.37
C GLN A 836 3.24 4.44 20.40
N SER A 837 2.56 4.68 19.27
CA SER A 837 1.11 4.57 19.13
C SER A 837 0.72 4.55 17.65
N GLY A 838 -0.55 4.28 17.36
CA GLY A 838 -1.09 4.47 16.03
C GLY A 838 -2.47 5.14 16.07
N ASP A 839 -2.82 5.86 15.00
CA ASP A 839 -4.15 6.42 14.78
C ASP A 839 -4.74 6.01 13.42
N LEU A 840 -6.08 6.03 13.37
CA LEU A 840 -6.87 6.02 12.15
C LEU A 840 -7.60 7.36 12.04
N ASP A 841 -7.28 8.13 10.99
CA ASP A 841 -7.77 9.49 10.74
C ASP A 841 -7.65 10.43 11.97
N GLY A 842 -6.56 10.32 12.72
CA GLY A 842 -6.30 11.08 13.94
C GLY A 842 -7.00 10.57 15.20
N GLN A 843 -7.70 9.43 15.14
CA GLN A 843 -8.24 8.73 16.32
C GLN A 843 -7.28 7.62 16.76
N THR A 844 -6.59 7.81 17.89
CA THR A 844 -5.64 6.84 18.44
C THR A 844 -6.32 5.50 18.78
N GLN A 845 -5.71 4.39 18.38
CA GLN A 845 -6.10 3.03 18.79
C GLN A 845 -5.01 2.40 19.68
N GLU A 846 -5.41 1.53 20.61
CA GLU A 846 -4.47 0.81 21.48
C GLU A 846 -3.91 -0.44 20.80
N GLY A 847 -2.58 -0.58 20.80
CA GLY A 847 -1.87 -1.78 20.36
C GLY A 847 -0.99 -1.58 19.12
N ASN A 848 -0.40 -2.68 18.66
CA ASN A 848 0.55 -2.70 17.54
C ASN A 848 -0.13 -2.96 16.17
N SER A 849 -1.47 -2.98 16.16
CA SER A 849 -2.32 -3.25 15.00
C SER A 849 -3.51 -2.29 15.02
N ILE A 850 -3.85 -1.71 13.87
CA ILE A 850 -5.02 -0.87 13.68
C ILE A 850 -6.04 -1.61 12.82
N ALA A 851 -7.25 -1.73 13.35
CA ALA A 851 -8.39 -2.28 12.64
C ALA A 851 -9.39 -1.18 12.29
N GLY A 852 -10.07 -1.33 11.16
CA GLY A 852 -11.08 -0.38 10.72
C GLY A 852 -12.01 -0.99 9.69
N LYS A 853 -12.80 -0.11 9.04
CA LYS A 853 -13.69 -0.49 7.95
C LYS A 853 -13.50 0.46 6.78
N TYR A 854 -13.49 -0.06 5.56
CA TYR A 854 -13.43 0.77 4.37
C TYR A 854 -14.65 1.70 4.30
N THR A 855 -14.43 2.94 3.88
CA THR A 855 -15.50 3.89 3.55
C THR A 855 -15.40 4.27 2.08
N ASP A 856 -16.30 5.14 1.62
CA ASP A 856 -16.27 5.73 0.28
C ASP A 856 -15.32 6.96 0.20
N GLN A 857 -14.58 7.25 1.26
CA GLN A 857 -13.51 8.26 1.31
C GLN A 857 -12.18 7.61 1.72
N ALA A 858 -11.06 8.11 1.20
CA ALA A 858 -9.75 7.56 1.52
C ALA A 858 -9.38 7.88 2.99
N GLN A 859 -9.00 6.85 3.73
CA GLN A 859 -8.65 6.93 5.16
C GLN A 859 -7.13 6.88 5.33
N ARG A 860 -6.63 7.30 6.49
CA ARG A 860 -5.21 7.35 6.79
C ARG A 860 -4.89 6.70 8.13
N ILE A 861 -3.97 5.74 8.10
CA ILE A 861 -3.32 5.18 9.29
C ILE A 861 -2.00 5.91 9.50
N THR A 862 -1.80 6.47 10.69
CA THR A 862 -0.49 6.99 11.12
C THR A 862 0.08 6.12 12.21
N TYR A 863 1.29 5.59 12.01
CA TYR A 863 2.07 4.98 13.07
C TYR A 863 3.14 5.95 13.57
N HIS A 864 3.11 6.21 14.87
CA HIS A 864 3.99 7.13 15.56
C HIS A 864 5.17 6.40 16.21
N TYR A 865 6.36 6.97 16.04
CA TYR A 865 7.62 6.43 16.54
C TYR A 865 8.47 7.53 17.18
N LYS A 866 9.38 7.15 18.07
CA LYS A 866 10.49 8.00 18.52
C LYS A 866 11.82 7.32 18.24
N LYS A 867 12.84 8.12 17.97
CA LYS A 867 14.19 7.60 17.75
C LYS A 867 14.77 6.99 19.02
N ASP A 868 15.37 5.80 18.89
CA ASP A 868 16.09 5.12 19.97
C ASP A 868 17.32 5.92 20.40
N LYS A 869 17.43 6.13 21.73
CA LYS A 869 18.47 6.92 22.40
C LYS A 869 19.39 6.07 23.28
N THR A 870 19.31 4.73 23.18
CA THR A 870 20.16 3.79 23.92
C THR A 870 21.64 4.04 23.62
N ASN A 871 22.45 4.29 24.64
CA ASN A 871 23.88 4.49 24.50
C ASN A 871 24.65 3.97 25.72
N ILE A 872 25.93 3.65 25.51
CA ILE A 872 26.85 3.21 26.55
C ILE A 872 28.18 3.94 26.32
N VAL A 873 28.78 4.44 27.40
CA VAL A 873 30.07 5.15 27.43
C VAL A 873 30.97 4.48 28.47
N VAL A 874 32.19 4.13 28.05
CA VAL A 874 33.19 3.41 28.84
C VAL A 874 34.58 3.99 28.57
N LYS A 875 35.46 3.87 29.55
CA LYS A 875 36.84 4.39 29.53
C LYS A 875 37.85 3.27 29.76
N ASP A 876 39.06 3.43 29.26
CA ASP A 876 40.19 2.54 29.54
C ASP A 876 40.79 2.81 30.93
N SER A 877 41.49 1.82 31.51
CA SER A 877 42.11 1.96 32.83
C SER A 877 43.49 1.28 32.92
N ILE A 878 44.27 1.69 33.91
CA ILE A 878 45.60 1.12 34.22
C ILE A 878 45.62 0.72 35.69
N VAL A 879 46.04 -0.51 35.94
CA VAL A 879 46.25 -1.07 37.29
C VAL A 879 47.64 -1.71 37.36
N TYR A 880 48.13 -1.96 38.58
CA TYR A 880 49.45 -2.54 38.82
C TYR A 880 49.34 -3.97 39.36
N ILE A 881 50.40 -4.78 39.19
CA ILE A 881 50.44 -6.17 39.69
C ILE A 881 50.09 -6.22 41.18
N GLY A 882 49.07 -6.99 41.53
CA GLY A 882 48.56 -7.14 42.89
C GLY A 882 47.58 -6.03 43.35
N GLY A 883 47.22 -5.10 42.48
CA GLY A 883 46.18 -4.11 42.73
C GLY A 883 44.76 -4.67 42.58
N ASN A 884 43.77 -3.94 43.11
CA ASN A 884 42.35 -4.28 42.96
C ASN A 884 41.78 -3.66 41.67
N TRP A 885 40.80 -4.32 41.06
CA TRP A 885 40.04 -3.82 39.90
C TRP A 885 38.62 -4.37 39.93
N THR A 886 37.66 -3.57 39.47
CA THR A 886 36.24 -3.90 39.31
C THR A 886 35.71 -3.36 37.98
N ALA A 887 34.68 -4.01 37.42
CA ALA A 887 34.06 -3.54 36.16
C ALA A 887 33.49 -2.11 36.25
N SER A 888 33.06 -1.66 37.43
CA SER A 888 32.63 -0.29 37.67
C SER A 888 33.73 0.76 37.42
N ASP A 889 35.02 0.41 37.54
CA ASP A 889 36.14 1.33 37.37
C ASP A 889 36.30 1.83 35.93
N ASN A 890 35.68 1.15 34.95
CA ASN A 890 35.78 1.41 33.52
C ASN A 890 34.45 1.87 32.88
N PHE A 891 33.34 1.83 33.62
CA PHE A 891 32.08 2.43 33.19
C PHE A 891 32.14 3.96 33.35
N GLU A 892 31.45 4.71 32.49
CA GLU A 892 31.24 6.16 32.66
C GLU A 892 29.76 6.50 32.75
N SER A 893 28.96 6.05 31.78
CA SER A 893 27.51 6.20 31.78
C SER A 893 26.85 5.26 30.78
N ALA A 894 25.55 5.06 30.94
CA ALA A 894 24.67 4.55 29.90
C ALA A 894 23.35 5.32 29.92
N SER A 895 22.63 5.28 28.82
CA SER A 895 21.26 5.77 28.70
C SER A 895 20.37 4.68 28.10
N ASP A 896 19.12 4.63 28.55
CA ASP A 896 18.11 3.75 28.00
C ASP A 896 17.60 4.24 26.64
N LYS A 897 16.64 3.50 26.09
CA LYS A 897 15.99 3.79 24.81
C LYS A 897 15.25 5.13 24.73
N ASN A 898 14.83 5.69 25.86
CA ASN A 898 14.23 7.03 25.95
C ASN A 898 15.31 8.13 26.07
N GLY A 899 16.49 7.77 26.56
CA GLY A 899 17.60 8.66 26.90
C GLY A 899 17.80 8.86 28.40
N ASP A 900 17.04 8.16 29.25
CA ASP A 900 17.13 8.26 30.71
C ASP A 900 18.40 7.55 31.23
N PRO A 901 19.08 8.10 32.25
CA PRO A 901 20.37 7.57 32.70
C PRO A 901 20.24 6.20 33.39
N LEU A 902 21.15 5.29 33.04
CA LEU A 902 21.22 3.93 33.58
C LEU A 902 22.40 3.78 34.54
N GLU A 903 22.13 3.13 35.68
CA GLU A 903 23.15 2.76 36.66
C GLU A 903 24.01 1.59 36.17
N PHE A 904 25.24 1.49 36.69
CA PHE A 904 26.18 0.43 36.34
C PHE A 904 25.59 -0.98 36.55
N GLN A 905 24.73 -1.16 37.56
CA GLN A 905 24.10 -2.43 37.91
C GLN A 905 23.18 -3.00 36.82
N ASN A 906 22.73 -2.16 35.88
CA ASN A 906 21.91 -2.56 34.75
C ASN A 906 22.74 -3.19 33.61
N MET A 907 24.07 -3.03 33.61
CA MET A 907 24.94 -3.48 32.53
C MET A 907 25.27 -4.98 32.63
N GLN A 908 25.13 -5.71 31.52
CA GLN A 908 25.74 -7.02 31.38
C GLN A 908 27.22 -6.84 31.05
N VAL A 909 28.12 -7.24 31.95
CA VAL A 909 29.57 -7.14 31.75
C VAL A 909 30.18 -8.52 31.51
N SER A 910 31.06 -8.64 30.52
CA SER A 910 31.83 -9.86 30.25
C SER A 910 33.31 -9.59 30.00
N GLY A 911 34.15 -10.58 30.34
CA GLY A 911 35.60 -10.46 30.40
C GLY A 911 36.15 -10.54 31.83
N LEU A 912 37.44 -10.84 31.97
CA LEU A 912 38.10 -11.00 33.27
C LEU A 912 39.51 -10.38 33.22
N VAL A 913 39.83 -9.53 34.19
CA VAL A 913 41.17 -8.95 34.37
C VAL A 913 41.97 -9.79 35.34
N ASN A 914 43.14 -10.31 34.92
CA ASN A 914 44.07 -10.95 35.85
C ASN A 914 45.06 -9.91 36.39
N VAL A 915 44.69 -9.27 37.50
CA VAL A 915 45.51 -8.25 38.19
C VAL A 915 46.88 -8.73 38.68
N ASN A 916 47.18 -10.03 38.60
CA ASN A 916 48.49 -10.60 38.96
C ASN A 916 49.39 -10.87 37.73
N LYS A 917 48.97 -10.51 36.52
CA LYS A 917 49.72 -10.76 35.27
C LYS A 917 49.63 -9.56 34.33
N GLU A 918 50.78 -9.07 33.87
CA GLU A 918 50.85 -7.99 32.88
C GLU A 918 50.09 -8.33 31.59
N GLY A 919 49.47 -7.31 31.00
CA GLY A 919 48.71 -7.42 29.77
C GLY A 919 47.54 -6.44 29.73
N THR A 920 46.91 -6.33 28.56
CA THR A 920 45.70 -5.55 28.35
C THR A 920 44.51 -6.48 28.17
N TYR A 921 43.50 -6.32 29.01
CA TYR A 921 42.33 -7.18 29.12
C TYR A 921 41.10 -6.42 28.59
N PRO A 922 40.44 -6.89 27.52
CA PRO A 922 39.20 -6.28 27.04
C PRO A 922 38.03 -6.69 27.93
N ILE A 923 37.20 -5.72 28.29
CA ILE A 923 35.97 -5.91 29.08
C ILE A 923 34.81 -5.32 28.27
N GLU A 924 33.81 -6.14 27.97
CA GLU A 924 32.65 -5.77 27.16
C GLU A 924 31.46 -5.43 28.08
N TYR A 925 30.80 -4.31 27.81
CA TYR A 925 29.63 -3.79 28.50
C TYR A 925 28.47 -3.79 27.51
N ALA A 926 27.35 -4.42 27.90
CA ALA A 926 26.19 -4.59 27.05
C ALA A 926 24.87 -4.24 27.76
N TYR A 927 23.97 -3.58 27.05
CA TYR A 927 22.62 -3.26 27.50
C TYR A 927 21.66 -3.27 26.31
N GLU A 928 20.54 -4.01 26.42
CA GLU A 928 19.49 -4.19 25.39
C GLU A 928 20.01 -4.39 23.94
N GLY A 929 21.17 -5.05 23.80
CA GLY A 929 21.82 -5.37 22.51
C GLY A 929 22.91 -4.38 22.07
N VAL A 930 22.94 -3.17 22.61
CA VAL A 930 24.05 -2.21 22.41
C VAL A 930 25.28 -2.70 23.18
N LYS A 931 26.47 -2.57 22.57
CA LYS A 931 27.75 -3.03 23.11
C LYS A 931 28.86 -1.98 23.03
N ARG A 932 29.75 -2.00 24.02
CA ARG A 932 31.03 -1.25 24.07
C ARG A 932 32.12 -2.09 24.72
N THR A 933 33.38 -1.78 24.42
CA THR A 933 34.54 -2.46 25.01
C THR A 933 35.48 -1.42 25.61
N ALA A 934 35.91 -1.64 26.86
CA ALA A 934 36.99 -0.91 27.50
C ALA A 934 38.20 -1.83 27.72
N TYR A 935 39.39 -1.24 27.79
CA TYR A 935 40.65 -1.96 27.93
C TYR A 935 41.31 -1.65 29.29
N VAL A 936 41.59 -2.71 30.05
CA VAL A 936 42.23 -2.65 31.37
C VAL A 936 43.67 -3.14 31.26
N THR A 937 44.65 -2.27 31.53
CA THR A 937 46.07 -2.60 31.36
C THR A 937 46.79 -2.80 32.69
N VAL A 938 47.23 -4.03 32.96
CA VAL A 938 48.01 -4.42 34.14
C VAL A 938 49.50 -4.20 33.88
N LYS A 939 50.20 -3.49 34.77
CA LYS A 939 51.65 -3.17 34.68
C LYS A 939 52.44 -3.60 35.92
N ALA A 940 53.71 -3.92 35.77
CA ALA A 940 54.59 -4.27 36.89
C ALA A 940 54.67 -3.17 37.95
N ASN A 941 54.51 -3.56 39.21
CA ASN A 941 54.91 -2.74 40.36
C ASN A 941 56.45 -2.76 40.46
N LYS A 942 57.08 -1.60 40.71
CA LYS A 942 58.54 -1.40 40.56
C LYS A 942 59.24 -0.82 41.80
N GLU A 943 58.88 -1.28 43.00
CA GLU A 943 59.70 -1.05 44.20
C GLU A 943 59.92 -2.33 45.02
N SER A 944 61.13 -2.89 44.94
CA SER A 944 61.97 -3.27 46.10
C SER A 944 63.29 -3.92 45.62
N ILE A 945 64.40 -3.69 46.33
CA ILE A 945 65.73 -4.19 45.98
C ILE A 945 66.40 -4.80 47.22
N VAL A 946 66.72 -6.10 47.19
CA VAL A 946 67.70 -6.76 48.08
C VAL A 946 68.49 -7.83 47.31
N ALA A 947 69.75 -8.06 47.69
CA ALA A 947 70.77 -8.81 46.95
C ALA A 947 70.68 -10.36 47.09
N PRO A 948 71.30 -11.14 46.17
CA PRO A 948 71.33 -12.61 46.23
C PRO A 948 72.29 -13.17 47.29
N THR A 949 71.91 -14.28 47.92
CA THR A 949 72.74 -15.03 48.88
C THR A 949 73.59 -16.11 48.20
N VAL A 950 74.90 -16.09 48.46
CA VAL A 950 75.86 -17.15 48.09
C VAL A 950 76.04 -18.11 49.26
N ASP A 951 76.34 -19.39 49.01
CA ASP A 951 76.60 -20.37 50.06
C ASP A 951 78.07 -20.42 50.53
N LYS A 952 78.30 -21.20 51.59
CA LYS A 952 79.46 -21.07 52.48
C LYS A 952 80.78 -21.57 51.90
N ASN A 953 80.77 -22.17 50.71
CA ASN A 953 81.96 -22.66 50.01
C ASN A 953 82.29 -21.86 48.73
N GLY A 954 81.62 -20.72 48.50
CA GLY A 954 82.12 -19.68 47.60
C GLY A 954 82.08 -19.99 46.09
N LYS A 955 81.08 -20.76 45.62
CA LYS A 955 80.90 -21.07 44.19
C LYS A 955 79.59 -20.51 43.63
N VAL A 956 79.69 -19.71 42.57
CA VAL A 956 78.53 -19.27 41.76
C VAL A 956 77.99 -20.45 40.96
N LEU A 957 76.68 -20.67 41.02
CA LEU A 957 75.99 -21.68 40.20
C LEU A 957 75.66 -21.12 38.82
N LYS A 958 75.94 -21.91 37.77
CA LYS A 958 75.62 -21.61 36.37
C LYS A 958 75.22 -22.89 35.61
N ASP A 959 74.08 -22.79 34.93
CA ASP A 959 73.75 -23.25 33.57
C ASP A 959 73.83 -24.75 33.14
N ALA A 960 72.99 -25.06 32.14
CA ALA A 960 73.10 -26.10 31.10
C ALA A 960 72.83 -27.61 31.40
N ALA A 961 71.54 -27.99 31.29
CA ALA A 961 70.91 -28.83 30.24
C ALA A 961 71.52 -30.17 29.69
N ILE A 962 70.62 -30.96 29.04
CA ILE A 962 70.80 -32.02 27.98
C ILE A 962 70.72 -33.52 28.38
N LYS A 963 69.57 -34.14 27.99
CA LYS A 963 69.26 -35.42 27.28
C LYS A 963 69.99 -36.77 27.53
N GLU A 964 69.31 -37.84 27.05
CA GLU A 964 69.78 -39.20 26.63
C GLU A 964 69.94 -40.29 27.73
N LYS A 965 69.72 -41.61 27.51
CA LYS A 965 69.02 -42.38 26.45
C LYS A 965 68.67 -43.83 26.91
N VAL A 966 67.58 -44.41 26.37
CA VAL A 966 67.41 -45.73 25.67
C VAL A 966 68.23 -46.96 26.19
N THR A 967 67.68 -48.18 26.43
CA THR A 967 66.87 -49.10 25.58
C THR A 967 66.21 -50.20 26.47
N GLY A 968 65.16 -50.95 26.14
CA GLY A 968 64.15 -50.90 25.06
C GLY A 968 63.64 -52.30 24.61
N LYS A 969 62.67 -52.31 23.66
CA LYS A 969 61.97 -53.46 23.00
C LYS A 969 60.75 -54.05 23.75
N LYS A 970 59.66 -54.48 23.08
CA LYS A 970 59.37 -54.60 21.62
C LYS A 970 57.84 -54.54 21.31
N GLU A 971 57.47 -53.75 20.29
CA GLU A 971 56.62 -54.10 19.11
C GLU A 971 55.24 -54.83 19.21
N ASN A 972 54.22 -54.55 18.36
CA ASN A 972 53.94 -53.45 17.40
C ASN A 972 52.48 -53.53 16.82
N LYS A 973 52.08 -52.49 16.06
CA LYS A 973 51.06 -52.44 14.95
C LYS A 973 49.53 -52.36 15.24
N ASN A 974 49.01 -51.14 15.00
CA ASN A 974 48.11 -50.77 13.86
C ASN A 974 46.62 -50.38 14.06
N VAL A 975 46.37 -49.07 13.85
CA VAL A 975 45.49 -48.47 12.79
C VAL A 975 43.94 -48.37 12.98
N ALA A 976 43.50 -47.10 13.03
CA ALA A 976 42.31 -46.47 12.39
C ALA A 976 40.94 -46.24 13.10
N THR A 977 40.48 -44.99 12.89
CA THR A 977 39.11 -44.48 12.61
C THR A 977 37.96 -44.52 13.64
N SER A 978 37.61 -43.31 14.09
CA SER A 978 36.26 -42.69 14.14
C SER A 978 35.02 -43.48 14.58
N TYR A 979 34.34 -42.96 15.61
CA TYR A 979 32.90 -43.18 15.84
C TYR A 979 32.19 -41.88 16.22
N THR A 980 30.91 -41.80 15.85
CA THR A 980 29.98 -40.71 16.20
C THR A 980 28.75 -41.25 16.95
N SER A 981 28.01 -40.34 17.59
CA SER A 981 26.58 -40.44 17.95
C SER A 981 26.12 -41.39 19.08
N LYS A 982 25.26 -40.82 19.95
CA LYS A 982 23.95 -41.29 20.48
C LYS A 982 23.71 -40.56 21.82
N ILE A 983 22.63 -39.80 22.05
CA ILE A 983 21.18 -40.00 21.85
C ILE A 983 20.56 -41.01 22.85
N ASN A 984 19.87 -40.48 23.85
CA ASN A 984 18.50 -40.84 24.27
C ASN A 984 17.96 -39.65 25.10
N MET A 985 16.73 -39.12 24.97
CA MET A 985 15.39 -39.59 24.58
C MET A 985 14.56 -40.29 25.69
N GLY A 986 13.44 -39.63 26.00
CA GLY A 986 12.22 -40.12 26.66
C GLY A 986 11.18 -39.01 26.47
N VAL A 987 10.21 -39.02 25.53
CA VAL A 987 9.30 -40.03 24.95
C VAL A 987 8.07 -40.29 25.82
N TYR A 988 6.92 -39.77 25.37
CA TYR A 988 5.66 -40.44 24.97
C TYR A 988 4.85 -39.37 24.20
N GLY A 989 4.08 -39.60 23.14
CA GLY A 989 3.36 -40.79 22.64
C GLY A 989 1.85 -40.45 22.67
N ILE A 990 1.00 -40.70 21.67
CA ILE A 990 0.84 -41.94 20.88
C ILE A 990 -0.20 -41.70 19.71
N ILE A 991 0.09 -42.19 18.48
CA ILE A 991 -0.81 -43.01 17.57
C ILE A 991 -2.14 -42.40 17.00
N ASP A 992 -2.61 -42.63 15.74
CA ASP A 992 -2.09 -43.47 14.63
C ASP A 992 -2.48 -43.10 13.15
N MET A 993 -1.63 -43.60 12.24
CA MET A 993 -1.76 -44.15 10.86
C MET A 993 -2.83 -43.80 9.76
N ARG A 994 -2.29 -43.62 8.53
CA ARG A 994 -2.81 -43.94 7.15
C ARG A 994 -3.94 -43.05 6.58
N MET A 995 -4.00 -42.72 5.28
CA MET A 995 -3.57 -43.41 4.03
C MET A 995 -2.82 -42.50 3.00
N GLN A 996 -2.42 -43.08 1.86
CA GLN A 996 -1.73 -42.45 0.71
C GLN A 996 -2.73 -41.95 -0.39
N PRO A 997 -2.28 -41.49 -1.58
CA PRO A 997 -1.61 -40.21 -1.83
C PRO A 997 -2.35 -39.37 -2.90
N LYS A 998 -2.16 -38.04 -2.94
CA LYS A 998 -2.44 -37.22 -4.14
C LYS A 998 -1.87 -35.81 -4.06
N ASP A 999 -1.88 -35.15 -5.22
CA ASP A 999 -1.24 -33.88 -5.50
C ASP A 999 -1.89 -32.68 -4.81
N ASN A 1000 -1.05 -31.73 -4.39
CA ASN A 1000 -1.13 -30.36 -4.91
C ASN A 1000 0.10 -29.55 -4.50
N GLN A 1001 0.91 -29.12 -5.48
CA GLN A 1001 1.73 -27.93 -5.32
C GLN A 1001 0.94 -26.72 -5.83
N ALA A 1002 0.63 -25.79 -4.93
CA ALA A 1002 0.38 -24.40 -5.29
C ALA A 1002 1.43 -23.56 -4.53
N LYS A 1003 2.65 -23.55 -5.07
CA LYS A 1003 3.78 -22.87 -4.42
C LYS A 1003 3.72 -21.38 -4.70
N VAL A 1004 3.98 -20.59 -3.65
CA VAL A 1004 4.31 -19.17 -3.70
C VAL A 1004 5.24 -18.86 -4.88
N GLN A 1005 4.90 -17.84 -5.67
CA GLN A 1005 5.91 -17.03 -6.33
C GLN A 1005 5.45 -15.59 -6.51
N ALA A 1006 6.11 -14.67 -5.82
CA ALA A 1006 6.11 -13.27 -6.20
C ALA A 1006 7.14 -13.09 -7.32
N ALA A 1007 6.71 -12.61 -8.49
CA ALA A 1007 7.59 -12.20 -9.57
C ALA A 1007 7.44 -10.69 -9.79
N LYS A 1008 8.54 -9.95 -9.69
CA LYS A 1008 8.64 -8.60 -10.27
C LYS A 1008 8.75 -8.73 -11.78
N LEU A 1009 8.27 -7.72 -12.50
CA LEU A 1009 8.78 -7.08 -13.73
C LEU A 1009 7.60 -6.46 -14.52
N PRO A 1010 7.83 -5.52 -15.46
CA PRO A 1010 9.08 -4.85 -15.81
C PRO A 1010 9.08 -3.34 -15.51
N LYS A 1011 10.22 -2.68 -15.76
CA LYS A 1011 10.21 -1.30 -16.26
C LYS A 1011 10.38 -1.36 -17.78
N THR A 1012 9.54 -0.65 -18.53
CA THR A 1012 9.92 -0.09 -19.83
C THR A 1012 10.18 1.40 -19.64
N GLY A 1013 11.13 1.96 -20.38
CA GLY A 1013 11.43 3.39 -20.35
C GLY A 1013 11.03 4.04 -21.67
N GLU A 1014 10.50 5.25 -21.62
CA GLU A 1014 10.51 6.16 -22.76
C GLU A 1014 11.51 7.30 -22.52
N THR A 1015 12.20 7.68 -23.59
CA THR A 1015 13.29 8.66 -23.55
C THR A 1015 12.78 10.09 -23.52
N THR A 1016 13.41 10.94 -22.71
CA THR A 1016 13.19 12.39 -22.75
C THR A 1016 13.49 12.97 -24.14
N ASN A 1017 12.51 13.62 -24.75
CA ASN A 1017 12.75 14.62 -25.78
C ASN A 1017 12.34 16.00 -25.23
N GLN A 1018 13.16 17.03 -25.46
CA GLN A 1018 12.90 18.38 -24.95
C GLN A 1018 12.15 19.24 -25.98
N VAL A 1019 11.66 20.41 -25.54
CA VAL A 1019 10.98 21.44 -26.35
C VAL A 1019 9.53 21.09 -26.78
N ALA A 1020 8.61 21.04 -25.80
CA ALA A 1020 7.16 21.09 -26.09
C ALA A 1020 6.29 21.77 -25.00
N LEU A 1021 6.85 22.23 -23.88
CA LEU A 1021 6.06 22.59 -22.67
C LEU A 1021 6.28 24.02 -22.15
N LEU A 1022 6.10 25.01 -23.04
CA LEU A 1022 6.20 26.45 -22.70
C LEU A 1022 4.98 27.29 -23.16
N ILE A 1023 3.92 26.65 -23.67
CA ILE A 1023 2.73 27.34 -24.22
C ILE A 1023 1.46 27.09 -23.39
N GLY A 1024 1.32 25.94 -22.72
CA GLY A 1024 0.11 25.57 -21.98
C GLY A 1024 -0.23 26.49 -20.78
N ALA A 1025 0.78 27.01 -20.08
CA ALA A 1025 0.58 27.76 -18.83
C ALA A 1025 -0.07 29.15 -19.01
N LEU A 1026 0.02 29.75 -20.20
CA LEU A 1026 -0.47 31.12 -20.43
C LEU A 1026 -1.98 31.21 -20.72
N MET A 1027 -2.62 30.15 -21.22
CA MET A 1027 -4.05 30.20 -21.56
C MET A 1027 -4.99 30.06 -20.36
N VAL A 1028 -4.57 29.38 -19.28
CA VAL A 1028 -5.39 29.25 -18.05
C VAL A 1028 -5.52 30.60 -17.32
N ILE A 1029 -4.45 31.39 -17.30
CA ILE A 1029 -4.44 32.71 -16.62
C ILE A 1029 -5.33 33.72 -17.37
N ALA A 1030 -5.34 33.69 -18.71
CA ALA A 1030 -6.23 34.52 -19.52
C ALA A 1030 -7.73 34.22 -19.26
N GLY A 1031 -8.09 32.94 -19.12
CA GLY A 1031 -9.48 32.53 -18.86
C GLY A 1031 -10.04 33.03 -17.52
N LEU A 1032 -9.24 33.00 -16.46
CA LEU A 1032 -9.65 33.46 -15.13
C LEU A 1032 -9.85 34.97 -15.05
N ILE A 1033 -9.03 35.76 -15.75
CA ILE A 1033 -9.18 37.22 -15.84
C ILE A 1033 -10.47 37.60 -16.58
N ALA A 1034 -10.81 36.91 -17.66
CA ALA A 1034 -12.05 37.13 -18.40
C ALA A 1034 -13.32 36.85 -17.58
N LEU A 1035 -13.29 35.84 -16.69
CA LEU A 1035 -14.40 35.52 -15.79
C LEU A 1035 -14.58 36.55 -14.66
N TYR A 1036 -13.50 37.16 -14.17
CA TYR A 1036 -13.57 38.17 -13.11
C TYR A 1036 -14.18 39.49 -13.60
N VAL A 1037 -13.76 39.98 -14.77
CA VAL A 1037 -14.26 41.24 -15.36
C VAL A 1037 -15.76 41.16 -15.69
N ARG A 1038 -16.28 39.98 -16.07
CA ARG A 1038 -17.69 39.81 -16.45
C ARG A 1038 -18.68 39.87 -15.28
N ARG A 1039 -18.22 39.88 -14.02
CA ARG A 1039 -19.08 39.87 -12.82
C ARG A 1039 -19.24 41.22 -12.11
N LEU A 1040 -18.59 42.28 -12.60
CA LEU A 1040 -18.72 43.66 -12.09
C LEU A 1040 -19.52 44.61 -13.02
N GLY A 1041 -20.14 44.07 -14.09
CA GLY A 1041 -20.88 44.83 -15.09
C GLY A 1041 -22.40 44.94 -14.87
N LYS A 1042 -22.89 44.86 -13.63
CA LYS A 1042 -24.31 45.08 -13.27
C LYS A 1042 -24.47 45.69 -11.87
N LEU A 1043 -24.05 46.95 -11.73
CA LEU A 1043 -24.57 47.93 -10.77
C LEU A 1043 -24.34 49.33 -11.34
#